data_AF-A0A4R4Q1A1-F1
#
_entry.id   AF-A0A4R4Q1A1-F1
#
_cell.length_a   1.000
_cell.length_b   1.000
_cell.length_c   1.000
_cell.angle_alpha   90.00
_cell.angle_beta   90.00
_cell.angle_gamma   90.00
#
_symmetry.space_group_name_H-M   'P 1'
#
loop_
_entity.id
_entity.type
_entity.pdbx_description
1 polymer ?
#
loop_
_entity_poly.entity_id
_entity_poly.type
_entity_poly.pdbx_seq_one_letter_code
_entity_poly.pdbx_strand_id
1 'polypeptide(L)'
;MYISRRRLLSFVPATALLTAVNPARATAVTASAPNALLANAIAIYAGTAESNARPEVAAKLTAMDTTARTWLAAMDRAGATELFAGLPLGTSDPNLSASYQHLYEIALAYRRPGPASDLQGNPEVRAKVIDGLQRLHDGWYGDQAKGYYGNWFTWEIGISTFASKTLALIDAPATLITPYVASMDSYLRNGKNGDVDLDSRFHTGANLVDITANRVLQGALLGDDARIRKALTDQFTVFATIDPYNLQHGVTDGYYADGSFVQHASVAYTGSYGKALLSRVVQTIKVLAGTSYAQTGELIGVVQGWVEDGFAPLIFEGWMMEIVKGRAVSRPGTGYDDVAVIVEAVVDLADYAGAQDAARLKAFAKFTARPTINPNSFVSPVSIARFADLRADPAVVPADLNPAASSTAFNAMDRTVHRRPGYAFALARSSDRISKYEYMSGENLMPWFQGDGAHYLYLSGQDQTRSYGVDYFTTVSPYALGGVTAPVETRKTIPELYGTAYYNRPPEFTPSSEAQNTYVYFPTGTNKHSGGATLDAYGAVGWVQSDDFAHASRDELPDDFVTYRNASATKSWFLLDDEIVVLAAGIHDAGRPVTTTLDTRIAAPGDPVTITGVRRDGRPWTGSGDPRWLRYAANNVAVGYYFLAPTEVSSTLQDVIRSRRTIRASNPDTPVTKQVFALTAAQPAGSTRALAYALVPNATEPALRAYNHGRLAVLANTPRLQAIQHLG
;
A
#
# COMPACT_ATOMS: atom_id res chain seq x y z
N MET A 1 21.72 14.18 7.05
CA MET A 1 20.29 13.99 7.39
C MET A 1 20.07 14.61 8.76
N TYR A 2 19.21 15.64 8.87
CA TYR A 2 18.88 16.23 10.17
C TYR A 2 17.75 15.40 10.79
N ILE A 3 18.09 14.52 11.73
CA ILE A 3 17.10 13.70 12.44
C ILE A 3 16.55 14.57 13.58
N SER A 4 15.25 14.85 13.56
CA SER A 4 14.61 15.59 14.65
C SER A 4 14.69 14.78 15.96
N ARG A 5 14.70 15.44 17.12
CA ARG A 5 14.67 14.73 18.42
C ARG A 5 13.50 13.75 18.53
N ARG A 6 12.34 14.07 17.93
CA ARG A 6 11.17 13.17 17.91
C ARG A 6 11.42 11.93 17.06
N ARG A 7 12.00 12.10 15.86
CA ARG A 7 12.43 10.97 15.02
C ARG A 7 13.46 10.08 15.69
N LEU A 8 14.37 10.68 16.46
CA LEU A 8 15.37 9.93 17.20
C LEU A 8 14.76 9.10 18.34
N LEU A 9 13.68 9.60 18.97
CA LEU A 9 12.93 8.89 20.00
C LEU A 9 11.98 7.81 19.44
N SER A 10 11.61 7.86 18.16
CA SER A 10 10.89 6.77 17.50
C SER A 10 11.80 5.62 17.07
N PHE A 11 13.12 5.77 17.20
CA PHE A 11 14.06 4.66 16.96
C PHE A 11 14.15 3.77 18.18
N VAL A 12 13.68 2.55 18.00
CA VAL A 12 13.79 1.50 19.00
C VAL A 12 14.56 0.33 18.39
N PRO A 13 15.73 -0.04 18.95
CA PRO A 13 16.46 -1.22 18.50
C PRO A 13 15.71 -2.49 18.95
N ALA A 14 15.89 -3.59 18.19
CA ALA A 14 15.24 -4.88 18.48
C ALA A 14 15.48 -5.36 19.93
N THR A 15 16.67 -5.10 20.50
CA THR A 15 17.02 -5.50 21.86
C THR A 15 16.19 -4.83 22.95
N ALA A 16 15.70 -3.60 22.73
CA ALA A 16 14.82 -2.93 23.69
C ALA A 16 13.43 -3.59 23.72
N LEU A 17 12.93 -4.01 22.55
CA LEU A 17 11.61 -4.61 22.36
C LEU A 17 11.49 -6.00 22.99
N LEU A 18 12.59 -6.75 23.10
CA LEU A 18 12.61 -8.05 23.80
C LEU A 18 12.24 -7.92 25.29
N THR A 19 12.43 -6.76 25.89
CA THR A 19 12.08 -6.51 27.30
C THR A 19 10.63 -6.06 27.50
N ALA A 20 9.91 -5.75 26.41
CA ALA A 20 8.52 -5.30 26.46
C ALA A 20 7.53 -6.45 26.71
N VAL A 21 7.91 -7.70 26.42
CA VAL A 21 7.12 -8.88 26.82
C VAL A 21 7.49 -9.26 28.25
N ASN A 22 6.50 -9.32 29.13
CA ASN A 22 6.76 -9.68 30.52
C ASN A 22 7.17 -11.16 30.60
N PRO A 23 8.22 -11.52 31.36
CA PRO A 23 8.58 -12.93 31.57
C PRO A 23 7.46 -13.64 32.33
N ALA A 24 7.38 -14.97 32.14
CA ALA A 24 6.48 -15.80 32.94
C ALA A 24 6.84 -15.65 34.43
N ARG A 25 5.90 -15.17 35.26
CA ARG A 25 6.10 -15.14 36.71
C ARG A 25 5.92 -16.55 37.26
N ALA A 26 6.78 -16.97 38.20
CA ALA A 26 6.68 -18.26 38.89
C ALA A 26 5.44 -18.41 39.80
N THR A 27 4.58 -17.39 39.88
CA THR A 27 3.29 -17.41 40.59
C THR A 27 2.15 -17.46 39.58
N ALA A 28 1.26 -18.45 39.76
CA ALA A 28 0.11 -18.80 38.94
C ALA A 28 -0.37 -17.72 37.95
N VAL A 29 -0.32 -18.05 36.66
CA VAL A 29 -1.10 -17.37 35.62
C VAL A 29 -2.53 -17.29 36.13
N THR A 30 -3.00 -16.10 36.48
CA THR A 30 -4.42 -15.93 36.84
C THR A 30 -5.23 -16.29 35.60
N ALA A 31 -6.11 -17.28 35.69
CA ALA A 31 -6.96 -17.76 34.58
C ALA A 31 -7.75 -16.63 33.87
N SER A 32 -7.82 -15.44 34.46
CA SER A 32 -8.40 -14.22 33.88
C SER A 32 -7.61 -13.62 32.71
N ALA A 33 -6.29 -13.82 32.59
CA ALA A 33 -5.49 -13.09 31.59
C ALA A 33 -5.71 -13.55 30.12
N PRO A 34 -5.73 -14.86 29.79
CA PRO A 34 -6.15 -15.33 28.46
C PRO A 34 -7.60 -14.97 28.12
N ASN A 35 -8.50 -15.03 29.11
CA ASN A 35 -9.91 -14.67 28.92
C ASN A 35 -10.11 -13.17 28.64
N ALA A 36 -9.35 -12.30 29.30
CA ALA A 36 -9.35 -10.86 29.02
C ALA A 36 -8.85 -10.56 27.60
N LEU A 37 -7.82 -11.28 27.13
CA LEU A 37 -7.31 -11.18 25.76
C LEU A 37 -8.40 -11.53 24.73
N LEU A 38 -9.08 -12.66 24.91
CA LEU A 38 -10.19 -13.07 24.05
C LEU A 38 -11.35 -12.07 24.09
N ALA A 39 -11.70 -11.56 25.28
CA ALA A 39 -12.74 -10.54 25.43
C ALA A 39 -12.39 -9.26 24.67
N ASN A 40 -11.15 -8.77 24.77
CA ASN A 40 -10.67 -7.62 24.01
C ASN A 40 -10.72 -7.87 22.50
N ALA A 41 -10.28 -9.05 22.05
CA ALA A 41 -10.34 -9.42 20.63
C ALA A 41 -11.79 -9.47 20.11
N ILE A 42 -12.71 -10.06 20.87
CA ILE A 42 -14.14 -10.10 20.52
C ILE A 42 -14.72 -8.69 20.48
N ALA A 43 -14.41 -7.83 21.45
CA ALA A 43 -14.88 -6.45 21.46
C ALA A 43 -14.39 -5.66 20.24
N ILE A 44 -13.15 -5.91 19.78
CA ILE A 44 -12.64 -5.31 18.55
C ILE A 44 -13.50 -5.74 17.35
N TYR A 45 -13.75 -7.03 17.15
CA TYR A 45 -14.39 -7.52 15.94
C TYR A 45 -15.92 -7.40 15.94
N ALA A 46 -16.56 -7.74 17.06
CA ALA A 46 -18.01 -7.83 17.19
C ALA A 46 -18.64 -6.63 17.93
N GLY A 47 -17.82 -5.76 18.52
CA GLY A 47 -18.26 -4.61 19.31
C GLY A 47 -18.63 -4.96 20.76
N THR A 48 -19.05 -3.94 21.51
CA THR A 48 -19.64 -4.07 22.85
C THR A 48 -21.10 -3.66 22.82
N ALA A 49 -21.85 -3.94 23.90
CA ALA A 49 -23.24 -3.51 23.99
C ALA A 49 -23.36 -1.97 23.87
N GLU A 50 -22.41 -1.24 24.44
CA GLU A 50 -22.34 0.21 24.41
C GLU A 50 -22.02 0.74 23.00
N SER A 51 -21.00 0.19 22.32
CA SER A 51 -20.68 0.64 20.96
C SER A 51 -21.81 0.31 19.99
N ASN A 52 -22.41 -0.86 20.13
CA ASN A 52 -23.41 -1.36 19.18
C ASN A 52 -24.80 -0.71 19.40
N ALA A 53 -25.03 -0.06 20.53
CA ALA A 53 -26.22 0.76 20.75
C ALA A 53 -26.15 2.13 20.03
N ARG A 54 -24.97 2.54 19.53
CA ARG A 54 -24.77 3.83 18.87
C ARG A 54 -25.44 3.85 17.49
N PRO A 55 -26.23 4.88 17.13
CA PRO A 55 -26.83 5.01 15.80
C PRO A 55 -25.81 4.96 14.66
N GLU A 56 -24.62 5.50 14.88
CA GLU A 56 -23.54 5.54 13.88
C GLU A 56 -22.97 4.16 13.56
N VAL A 57 -23.17 3.19 14.44
CA VAL A 57 -22.71 1.79 14.28
C VAL A 57 -23.78 0.92 13.63
N ALA A 58 -25.05 1.37 13.59
CA ALA A 58 -26.18 0.58 13.10
C ALA A 58 -25.97 0.01 11.70
N ALA A 59 -25.41 0.80 10.77
CA ALA A 59 -25.15 0.35 9.40
C ALA A 59 -24.12 -0.79 9.34
N LYS A 60 -23.09 -0.79 10.20
CA LYS A 60 -22.13 -1.88 10.32
C LYS A 60 -22.81 -3.16 10.81
N LEU A 61 -23.69 -3.07 11.80
CA LEU A 61 -24.42 -4.22 12.33
C LEU A 61 -25.40 -4.79 11.32
N THR A 62 -26.14 -3.93 10.61
CA THR A 62 -27.00 -4.36 9.50
C THR A 62 -26.20 -5.07 8.42
N ALA A 63 -25.02 -4.55 8.06
CA ALA A 63 -24.15 -5.22 7.09
C ALA A 63 -23.68 -6.59 7.59
N MET A 64 -23.28 -6.71 8.86
CA MET A 64 -22.91 -8.01 9.46
C MET A 64 -24.07 -9.02 9.38
N ASP A 65 -25.27 -8.62 9.79
CA ASP A 65 -26.45 -9.49 9.78
C ASP A 65 -26.88 -9.87 8.36
N THR A 66 -26.89 -8.91 7.43
CA THR A 66 -27.20 -9.17 6.01
C THR A 66 -26.21 -10.16 5.40
N THR A 67 -24.90 -9.93 5.59
CA THR A 67 -23.85 -10.83 5.10
C THR A 67 -24.00 -12.23 5.69
N ALA A 68 -24.21 -12.35 7.01
CA ALA A 68 -24.41 -13.64 7.65
C ALA A 68 -25.64 -14.39 7.10
N ARG A 69 -26.78 -13.70 6.88
CA ARG A 69 -27.95 -14.31 6.25
C ARG A 69 -27.69 -14.77 4.82
N THR A 70 -26.96 -13.97 4.03
CA THR A 70 -26.55 -14.36 2.67
C THR A 70 -25.77 -15.66 2.71
N TRP A 71 -24.83 -15.80 3.64
CA TRP A 71 -24.02 -17.00 3.76
C TRP A 71 -24.79 -18.19 4.32
N LEU A 72 -25.64 -18.00 5.33
CA LEU A 72 -26.52 -19.06 5.84
C LEU A 72 -27.44 -19.59 4.72
N ALA A 73 -28.04 -18.72 3.92
CA ALA A 73 -28.86 -19.12 2.77
C ALA A 73 -28.03 -19.77 1.64
N ALA A 74 -26.73 -19.47 1.54
CA ALA A 74 -25.82 -20.18 0.65
C ALA A 74 -25.44 -21.56 1.20
N MET A 75 -25.28 -21.73 2.52
CA MET A 75 -25.07 -23.05 3.14
C MET A 75 -26.27 -23.97 2.91
N ASP A 76 -27.48 -23.44 3.10
CA ASP A 76 -28.72 -24.23 2.95
C ASP A 76 -28.96 -24.73 1.51
N ARG A 77 -28.35 -24.06 0.53
CA ARG A 77 -28.42 -24.42 -0.89
C ARG A 77 -27.17 -25.18 -1.39
N ALA A 78 -26.17 -25.38 -0.54
CA ALA A 78 -24.89 -25.95 -0.95
C ALA A 78 -25.02 -27.41 -1.38
N GLY A 79 -24.32 -27.78 -2.46
CA GLY A 79 -24.23 -29.16 -2.92
C GLY A 79 -23.27 -30.02 -2.09
N ALA A 80 -23.15 -31.31 -2.43
CA ALA A 80 -22.30 -32.26 -1.70
C ALA A 80 -20.80 -31.90 -1.71
N THR A 81 -20.34 -31.18 -2.74
CA THR A 81 -18.94 -30.73 -2.90
C THR A 81 -18.72 -29.28 -2.47
N GLU A 82 -19.70 -28.64 -1.85
CA GLU A 82 -19.68 -27.22 -1.48
C GLU A 82 -20.04 -27.06 0.00
N LEU A 83 -19.43 -26.10 0.70
CA LEU A 83 -19.98 -25.64 1.99
C LEU A 83 -20.99 -24.50 1.82
N PHE A 84 -20.77 -23.65 0.81
CA PHE A 84 -21.65 -22.55 0.43
C PHE A 84 -21.95 -22.67 -1.07
N ALA A 85 -23.21 -22.53 -1.46
CA ALA A 85 -23.64 -22.64 -2.84
C ALA A 85 -22.82 -21.73 -3.78
N GLY A 86 -22.25 -22.32 -4.84
CA GLY A 86 -21.41 -21.60 -5.81
C GLY A 86 -19.93 -21.49 -5.43
N LEU A 87 -19.52 -22.10 -4.31
CA LEU A 87 -18.12 -22.25 -3.90
C LEU A 87 -17.73 -23.75 -3.89
N PRO A 88 -17.43 -24.34 -5.07
CA PRO A 88 -16.91 -25.69 -5.14
C PRO A 88 -15.59 -25.81 -4.38
N LEU A 89 -15.61 -26.72 -3.39
CA LEU A 89 -14.42 -27.17 -2.70
C LEU A 89 -13.70 -28.21 -3.58
N GLY A 90 -12.41 -28.41 -3.36
CA GLY A 90 -11.55 -29.18 -4.25
C GLY A 90 -10.12 -28.68 -4.14
N THR A 91 -9.44 -28.41 -5.25
CA THR A 91 -8.09 -27.85 -5.29
C THR A 91 -8.06 -26.31 -5.46
N SER A 92 -9.19 -25.65 -5.23
CA SER A 92 -9.30 -24.18 -5.27
C SER A 92 -9.03 -23.61 -3.88
N ASP A 93 -7.82 -23.10 -3.65
CA ASP A 93 -7.48 -22.46 -2.38
C ASP A 93 -8.24 -21.14 -2.13
N PRO A 94 -8.61 -20.33 -3.14
CA PRO A 94 -9.47 -19.16 -2.90
C PRO A 94 -10.86 -19.56 -2.41
N ASN A 95 -11.46 -20.63 -2.95
CA ASN A 95 -12.79 -21.09 -2.51
C ASN A 95 -12.74 -21.67 -1.09
N LEU A 96 -11.66 -22.40 -0.76
CA LEU A 96 -11.45 -22.91 0.60
C LEU A 96 -11.30 -21.74 1.59
N SER A 97 -10.45 -20.76 1.26
CA SER A 97 -10.28 -19.55 2.09
C SER A 97 -11.58 -18.76 2.24
N ALA A 98 -12.34 -18.59 1.17
CA ALA A 98 -13.63 -17.89 1.19
C ALA A 98 -14.64 -18.61 2.10
N SER A 99 -14.63 -19.95 2.11
CA SER A 99 -15.50 -20.74 3.00
C SER A 99 -15.19 -20.47 4.48
N TYR A 100 -13.92 -20.39 4.86
CA TYR A 100 -13.52 -19.99 6.22
C TYR A 100 -13.91 -18.54 6.54
N GLN A 101 -13.74 -17.62 5.59
CA GLN A 101 -14.15 -16.22 5.74
C GLN A 101 -15.67 -16.11 5.98
N HIS A 102 -16.49 -16.83 5.22
CA HIS A 102 -17.95 -16.76 5.35
C HIS A 102 -18.42 -17.35 6.68
N LEU A 103 -17.79 -18.42 7.18
CA LEU A 103 -18.03 -18.91 8.55
C LEU A 103 -17.68 -17.88 9.61
N TYR A 104 -16.56 -17.16 9.44
CA TYR A 104 -16.19 -16.05 10.32
C TYR A 104 -17.22 -14.91 10.29
N GLU A 105 -17.71 -14.54 9.11
CA GLU A 105 -18.72 -13.49 8.94
C GLU A 105 -20.08 -13.88 9.57
N ILE A 106 -20.47 -15.16 9.52
CA ILE A 106 -21.61 -15.68 10.29
C ILE A 106 -21.34 -15.60 11.80
N ALA A 107 -20.15 -15.98 12.25
CA ALA A 107 -19.78 -15.96 13.66
C ALA A 107 -19.77 -14.53 14.25
N LEU A 108 -19.45 -13.51 13.45
CA LEU A 108 -19.58 -12.10 13.86
C LEU A 108 -21.03 -11.75 14.20
N ALA A 109 -21.98 -12.06 13.32
CA ALA A 109 -23.40 -11.80 13.56
C ALA A 109 -23.97 -12.61 14.73
N TYR A 110 -23.47 -13.84 14.93
CA TYR A 110 -23.79 -14.65 16.11
C TYR A 110 -23.32 -13.99 17.42
N ARG A 111 -22.08 -13.47 17.44
CA ARG A 111 -21.45 -13.00 18.68
C ARG A 111 -21.76 -11.54 19.02
N ARG A 112 -22.04 -10.70 18.03
CA ARG A 112 -22.18 -9.24 18.22
C ARG A 112 -23.31 -8.90 19.21
N PRO A 113 -23.02 -8.17 20.31
CA PRO A 113 -24.03 -7.71 21.25
C PRO A 113 -24.82 -6.51 20.70
N GLY A 114 -25.81 -6.02 21.44
CA GLY A 114 -26.56 -4.80 21.10
C GLY A 114 -27.97 -5.07 20.59
N PRO A 115 -28.50 -4.24 19.65
CA PRO A 115 -29.88 -4.34 19.18
C PRO A 115 -30.26 -5.77 18.75
N ALA A 116 -31.47 -6.23 19.09
CA ALA A 116 -31.86 -7.61 18.86
C ALA A 116 -31.72 -8.06 17.39
N SER A 117 -31.18 -9.25 17.18
CA SER A 117 -31.14 -9.98 15.91
C SER A 117 -31.41 -11.44 16.20
N ASP A 118 -32.15 -12.13 15.33
CA ASP A 118 -32.42 -13.57 15.42
C ASP A 118 -31.16 -14.44 15.26
N LEU A 119 -30.05 -13.87 14.77
CA LEU A 119 -28.75 -14.55 14.67
C LEU A 119 -27.98 -14.52 15.99
N GLN A 120 -28.18 -13.48 16.81
CA GLN A 120 -27.37 -13.23 18.00
C GLN A 120 -27.61 -14.30 19.06
N GLY A 121 -26.55 -14.99 19.47
CA GLY A 121 -26.62 -16.06 20.46
C GLY A 121 -27.45 -17.27 20.02
N ASN A 122 -27.84 -17.36 18.74
CA ASN A 122 -28.70 -18.42 18.25
C ASN A 122 -27.96 -19.77 18.23
N PRO A 123 -28.44 -20.79 18.97
CA PRO A 123 -27.77 -22.07 19.08
C PRO A 123 -27.70 -22.86 17.76
N GLU A 124 -28.70 -22.70 16.87
CA GLU A 124 -28.71 -23.34 15.55
C GLU A 124 -27.66 -22.72 14.63
N VAL A 125 -27.50 -21.39 14.66
CA VAL A 125 -26.45 -20.69 13.91
C VAL A 125 -25.07 -21.15 14.39
N ARG A 126 -24.87 -21.24 15.71
CA ARG A 126 -23.63 -21.78 16.28
C ARG A 126 -23.35 -23.21 15.83
N ALA A 127 -24.36 -24.08 15.84
CA ALA A 127 -24.24 -25.46 15.39
C ALA A 127 -23.82 -25.54 13.91
N LYS A 128 -24.46 -24.76 13.02
CA LYS A 128 -24.09 -24.68 11.60
C LYS A 128 -22.63 -24.26 11.40
N VAL A 129 -22.13 -23.31 12.19
CA VAL A 129 -20.72 -22.88 12.11
C VAL A 129 -19.77 -23.99 12.59
N ILE A 130 -20.10 -24.69 13.68
CA ILE A 130 -19.32 -25.83 14.18
C ILE A 130 -19.26 -26.95 13.14
N ASP A 131 -20.40 -27.35 12.59
CA ASP A 131 -20.50 -28.41 11.59
C ASP A 131 -19.73 -28.04 10.31
N GLY A 132 -19.82 -26.76 9.91
CA GLY A 132 -19.05 -26.22 8.78
C GLY A 132 -17.54 -26.30 9.00
N LEU A 133 -17.06 -25.89 10.18
CA LEU A 133 -15.64 -26.04 10.54
C LEU A 133 -15.24 -27.52 10.55
N GLN A 134 -15.99 -28.40 11.21
CA GLN A 134 -15.69 -29.84 11.22
C GLN A 134 -15.58 -30.42 9.81
N ARG A 135 -16.53 -30.11 8.92
CA ARG A 135 -16.50 -30.57 7.53
C ARG A 135 -15.27 -30.06 6.77
N LEU A 136 -14.89 -28.80 6.95
CA LEU A 136 -13.69 -28.24 6.30
C LEU A 136 -12.40 -28.86 6.86
N HIS A 137 -12.35 -29.12 8.16
CA HIS A 137 -11.24 -29.82 8.80
C HIS A 137 -11.12 -31.24 8.25
N ASP A 138 -12.15 -32.07 8.38
CA ASP A 138 -12.09 -33.48 7.99
C ASP A 138 -11.80 -33.68 6.49
N GLY A 139 -12.35 -32.83 5.63
CA GLY A 139 -12.24 -32.99 4.18
C GLY A 139 -10.96 -32.41 3.56
N TRP A 140 -10.51 -31.24 4.01
CA TRP A 140 -9.51 -30.43 3.27
C TRP A 140 -8.34 -29.94 4.12
N TYR A 141 -8.53 -29.68 5.41
CA TYR A 141 -7.50 -29.03 6.22
C TYR A 141 -6.78 -30.00 7.18
N GLY A 142 -7.52 -30.91 7.81
CA GLY A 142 -7.06 -31.75 8.91
C GLY A 142 -6.03 -32.81 8.55
N ASP A 143 -5.94 -33.23 7.29
CA ASP A 143 -4.99 -34.25 6.81
C ASP A 143 -3.81 -33.61 6.08
N GLN A 144 -2.71 -33.40 6.79
CA GLN A 144 -1.52 -32.74 6.23
C GLN A 144 -0.75 -33.62 5.25
N ALA A 145 -0.98 -34.93 5.23
CA ALA A 145 -0.34 -35.86 4.28
C ALA A 145 -0.78 -35.58 2.83
N LYS A 146 -1.96 -34.98 2.64
CA LYS A 146 -2.44 -34.50 1.33
C LYS A 146 -1.66 -33.30 0.78
N GLY A 147 -0.85 -32.65 1.61
CA GLY A 147 -0.19 -31.42 1.23
C GLY A 147 -1.15 -30.22 1.17
N TYR A 148 -0.62 -29.07 0.75
CA TYR A 148 -1.44 -27.93 0.37
C TYR A 148 -1.29 -27.63 -1.12
N TYR A 149 -2.27 -26.94 -1.69
CA TYR A 149 -2.28 -26.51 -3.09
C TYR A 149 -2.48 -25.01 -3.19
N GLY A 150 -2.10 -24.44 -4.34
CA GLY A 150 -2.24 -23.01 -4.58
C GLY A 150 -1.27 -22.17 -3.75
N ASN A 151 -1.76 -21.09 -3.14
CA ASN A 151 -0.91 -20.12 -2.45
C ASN A 151 -0.60 -20.55 -1.01
N TRP A 152 0.68 -20.61 -0.63
CA TRP A 152 1.13 -20.90 0.74
C TRP A 152 0.43 -20.00 1.77
N PHE A 153 0.24 -18.70 1.45
CA PHE A 153 -0.39 -17.73 2.34
C PHE A 153 -1.77 -18.20 2.81
N THR A 154 -2.54 -18.82 1.91
CA THR A 154 -3.88 -19.33 2.24
C THR A 154 -3.82 -20.32 3.41
N TRP A 155 -2.82 -21.21 3.41
CA TRP A 155 -2.72 -22.32 4.35
C TRP A 155 -2.05 -21.95 5.66
N GLU A 156 -1.02 -21.10 5.59
CA GLU A 156 -0.23 -20.71 6.77
C GLU A 156 -0.89 -19.55 7.54
N ILE A 157 -1.53 -18.63 6.82
CA ILE A 157 -2.05 -17.37 7.37
C ILE A 157 -3.57 -17.24 7.20
N GLY A 158 -4.08 -17.34 5.97
CA GLY A 158 -5.47 -17.02 5.66
C GLY A 158 -6.48 -17.85 6.44
N ILE A 159 -6.39 -19.18 6.32
CA ILE A 159 -7.26 -20.12 7.04
C ILE A 159 -7.09 -19.96 8.55
N SER A 160 -5.84 -19.90 9.04
CA SER A 160 -5.53 -19.69 10.47
C SER A 160 -6.19 -18.42 11.02
N THR A 161 -6.20 -17.34 10.24
CA THR A 161 -6.80 -16.05 10.62
C THR A 161 -8.30 -16.15 10.81
N PHE A 162 -9.01 -16.73 9.84
CA PHE A 162 -10.46 -16.84 9.93
C PHE A 162 -10.86 -17.90 10.97
N ALA A 163 -10.26 -19.08 10.94
CA ALA A 163 -10.61 -20.17 11.86
C ALA A 163 -10.36 -19.79 13.33
N SER A 164 -9.21 -19.18 13.67
CA SER A 164 -8.92 -18.78 15.06
C SER A 164 -9.93 -17.75 15.58
N LYS A 165 -10.33 -16.78 14.75
CA LYS A 165 -11.34 -15.79 15.12
C LYS A 165 -12.73 -16.43 15.25
N THR A 166 -13.11 -17.30 14.32
CA THR A 166 -14.38 -18.03 14.37
C THR A 166 -14.48 -18.84 15.65
N LEU A 167 -13.44 -19.63 15.99
CA LEU A 167 -13.39 -20.43 17.21
C LEU A 167 -13.58 -19.59 18.49
N ALA A 168 -12.97 -18.40 18.54
CA ALA A 168 -13.15 -17.46 19.64
C ALA A 168 -14.56 -16.85 19.70
N LEU A 169 -15.13 -16.46 18.56
CA LEU A 169 -16.45 -15.81 18.49
C LEU A 169 -17.59 -16.76 18.89
N ILE A 170 -17.46 -18.06 18.60
CA ILE A 170 -18.49 -19.05 18.91
C ILE A 170 -18.29 -19.75 20.26
N ASP A 171 -17.28 -19.37 21.04
CA ASP A 171 -16.87 -20.09 22.26
C ASP A 171 -16.73 -21.60 21.97
N ALA A 172 -15.90 -21.96 20.99
CA ALA A 172 -15.81 -23.33 20.45
C ALA A 172 -15.39 -24.36 21.52
N PRO A 173 -15.85 -25.63 21.42
CA PRO A 173 -15.43 -26.68 22.33
C PRO A 173 -13.96 -27.07 22.10
N ALA A 174 -13.27 -27.52 23.16
CA ALA A 174 -11.88 -27.97 23.10
C ALA A 174 -11.63 -29.11 22.08
N THR A 175 -12.65 -29.93 21.82
CA THR A 175 -12.65 -30.99 20.81
C THR A 175 -12.53 -30.47 19.37
N LEU A 176 -12.92 -29.22 19.13
CA LEU A 176 -12.73 -28.54 17.84
C LEU A 176 -11.45 -27.71 17.85
N ILE A 177 -11.17 -27.00 18.94
CA ILE A 177 -9.99 -26.12 19.07
C ILE A 177 -8.69 -26.92 18.89
N THR A 178 -8.53 -28.02 19.64
CA THR A 178 -7.25 -28.73 19.71
C THR A 178 -6.80 -29.29 18.35
N PRO A 179 -7.64 -30.02 17.59
CA PRO A 179 -7.25 -30.52 16.28
C PRO A 179 -7.01 -29.41 15.25
N TYR A 180 -7.80 -28.34 15.29
CA TYR A 180 -7.62 -27.20 14.38
C TYR A 180 -6.27 -26.52 14.58
N VAL A 181 -5.93 -26.23 15.83
CA VAL A 181 -4.65 -25.62 16.14
C VAL A 181 -3.50 -26.56 15.75
N ALA A 182 -3.60 -27.86 16.04
CA ALA A 182 -2.55 -28.81 15.64
C ALA A 182 -2.34 -28.84 14.11
N SER A 183 -3.42 -28.72 13.32
CA SER A 183 -3.32 -28.56 11.87
C SER A 183 -2.67 -27.23 11.47
N MET A 184 -3.02 -26.11 12.12
CA MET A 184 -2.38 -24.81 11.89
C MET A 184 -0.88 -24.85 12.16
N ASP A 185 -0.44 -25.49 13.24
CA ASP A 185 0.97 -25.68 13.58
C ASP A 185 1.68 -26.46 12.47
N SER A 186 1.05 -27.54 12.00
CA SER A 186 1.61 -28.41 10.98
C SER A 186 1.68 -27.76 9.58
N TYR A 187 0.87 -26.72 9.32
CA TYR A 187 0.94 -25.96 8.06
C TYR A 187 1.92 -24.80 8.08
N LEU A 188 2.48 -24.40 9.22
CA LEU A 188 3.59 -23.41 9.26
C LEU A 188 4.89 -24.04 8.75
N ARG A 189 4.91 -24.41 7.46
CA ARG A 189 5.99 -25.15 6.80
C ARG A 189 7.20 -24.27 6.51
N ASN A 190 7.00 -22.96 6.38
CA ASN A 190 8.09 -21.99 6.30
C ASN A 190 8.63 -21.59 7.69
N GLY A 191 8.16 -22.27 8.74
CA GLY A 191 8.61 -22.11 10.12
C GLY A 191 9.48 -23.24 10.62
N LYS A 192 9.77 -23.20 11.93
CA LYS A 192 10.58 -24.20 12.61
C LYS A 192 9.74 -24.89 13.68
N ASN A 193 9.59 -26.20 13.55
CA ASN A 193 8.80 -27.02 14.48
C ASN A 193 7.34 -26.54 14.64
N GLY A 194 6.71 -26.09 13.55
CA GLY A 194 5.32 -25.63 13.55
C GLY A 194 5.11 -24.25 14.19
N ASP A 195 6.15 -23.42 14.21
CA ASP A 195 6.09 -22.07 14.75
C ASP A 195 6.97 -21.10 13.93
N VAL A 196 6.86 -19.80 14.21
CA VAL A 196 7.61 -18.72 13.58
C VAL A 196 9.12 -19.01 13.60
N ASP A 197 9.73 -18.72 12.47
CA ASP A 197 11.17 -18.69 12.23
C ASP A 197 11.53 -17.30 11.69
N LEU A 198 12.25 -16.50 12.47
CA LEU A 198 12.61 -15.13 12.09
C LEU A 198 13.62 -15.07 10.95
N ASP A 199 14.35 -16.17 10.67
CA ASP A 199 15.26 -16.27 9.52
C ASP A 199 14.53 -16.64 8.23
N SER A 200 13.23 -16.95 8.30
CA SER A 200 12.41 -17.26 7.13
C SER A 200 11.93 -15.98 6.44
N ARG A 201 12.23 -15.86 5.14
CA ARG A 201 11.72 -14.75 4.30
C ARG A 201 10.20 -14.66 4.17
N PHE A 202 9.46 -15.68 4.64
CA PHE A 202 8.00 -15.67 4.66
C PHE A 202 7.45 -15.07 5.96
N HIS A 203 8.27 -14.98 7.01
CA HIS A 203 7.92 -14.60 8.38
C HIS A 203 8.46 -13.21 8.74
N THR A 204 8.24 -12.24 7.85
CA THR A 204 8.72 -10.86 7.99
C THR A 204 7.58 -9.86 7.88
N GLY A 205 7.80 -8.63 8.38
CA GLY A 205 6.90 -7.50 8.22
C GLY A 205 5.44 -7.83 8.57
N ALA A 206 4.52 -7.51 7.65
CA ALA A 206 3.09 -7.75 7.88
C ALA A 206 2.72 -9.23 8.02
N ASN A 207 3.40 -10.13 7.30
CA ASN A 207 3.13 -11.58 7.41
C ASN A 207 3.47 -12.09 8.81
N LEU A 208 4.59 -11.64 9.38
CA LEU A 208 4.98 -11.98 10.74
C LEU A 208 3.88 -11.57 11.74
N VAL A 209 3.32 -10.37 11.60
CA VAL A 209 2.27 -9.90 12.50
C VAL A 209 0.98 -10.69 12.33
N ASP A 210 0.57 -11.03 11.10
CA ASP A 210 -0.61 -11.87 10.88
C ASP A 210 -0.44 -13.27 11.48
N ILE A 211 0.73 -13.92 11.30
CA ILE A 211 1.02 -15.24 11.89
C ILE A 211 1.00 -15.16 13.41
N THR A 212 1.72 -14.19 13.99
CA THR A 212 1.83 -14.06 15.45
C THR A 212 0.51 -13.64 16.10
N ALA A 213 -0.31 -12.82 15.44
CA ALA A 213 -1.66 -12.51 15.92
C ALA A 213 -2.55 -13.75 15.99
N ASN A 214 -2.43 -14.64 15.00
CA ASN A 214 -3.10 -15.94 15.02
C ASN A 214 -2.58 -16.80 16.18
N ARG A 215 -1.27 -16.87 16.37
CA ARG A 215 -0.62 -17.62 17.46
C ARG A 215 -1.06 -17.14 18.84
N VAL A 216 -1.20 -15.82 19.03
CA VAL A 216 -1.70 -15.22 20.27
C VAL A 216 -3.15 -15.65 20.54
N LEU A 217 -4.05 -15.57 19.56
CA LEU A 217 -5.43 -16.02 19.73
C LEU A 217 -5.53 -17.53 19.98
N GLN A 218 -4.75 -18.33 19.27
CA GLN A 218 -4.71 -19.78 19.43
C GLN A 218 -4.18 -20.19 20.81
N GLY A 219 -3.16 -19.49 21.31
CA GLY A 219 -2.67 -19.70 22.67
C GLY A 219 -3.73 -19.34 23.71
N ALA A 220 -4.46 -18.25 23.51
CA ALA A 220 -5.55 -17.88 24.41
C ALA A 220 -6.70 -18.90 24.40
N LEU A 221 -7.06 -19.44 23.23
CA LEU A 221 -8.05 -20.51 23.08
C LEU A 221 -7.63 -21.83 23.77
N LEU A 222 -6.33 -22.11 23.84
CA LEU A 222 -5.79 -23.31 24.48
C LEU A 222 -5.41 -23.12 25.95
N GLY A 223 -5.38 -21.88 26.45
CA GLY A 223 -4.76 -21.56 27.74
C GLY A 223 -3.23 -21.75 27.75
N ASP A 224 -2.58 -21.66 26.59
CA ASP A 224 -1.14 -21.84 26.40
C ASP A 224 -0.40 -20.49 26.52
N ASP A 225 0.04 -20.16 27.75
CA ASP A 225 0.78 -18.94 28.07
C ASP A 225 2.13 -18.83 27.34
N ALA A 226 2.84 -19.95 27.18
CA ALA A 226 4.15 -19.98 26.56
C ALA A 226 4.07 -19.58 25.09
N ARG A 227 3.06 -20.10 24.37
CA ARG A 227 2.78 -19.73 22.99
C ARG A 227 2.45 -18.27 22.83
N ILE A 228 1.61 -17.71 23.71
CA ILE A 228 1.27 -16.27 23.66
C ILE A 228 2.53 -15.44 23.81
N ARG A 229 3.36 -15.72 24.81
CA ARG A 229 4.60 -14.94 25.06
C ARG A 229 5.61 -15.06 23.93
N LYS A 230 5.81 -16.26 23.38
CA LYS A 230 6.71 -16.44 22.24
C LYS A 230 6.19 -15.67 21.03
N ALA A 231 4.90 -15.81 20.70
CA ALA A 231 4.31 -15.09 19.58
C ALA A 231 4.43 -13.56 19.73
N LEU A 232 4.26 -13.02 20.93
CA LEU A 232 4.46 -11.59 21.19
C LEU A 232 5.93 -11.17 21.07
N THR A 233 6.86 -12.02 21.52
CA THR A 233 8.30 -11.77 21.41
C THR A 233 8.69 -11.65 19.94
N ASP A 234 8.25 -12.61 19.12
CA ASP A 234 8.50 -12.60 17.68
C ASP A 234 7.78 -11.42 17.00
N GLN A 235 6.51 -11.16 17.36
CA GLN A 235 5.73 -10.04 16.82
C GLN A 235 6.39 -8.70 17.08
N PHE A 236 6.97 -8.50 18.27
CA PHE A 236 7.53 -7.20 18.66
C PHE A 236 8.78 -6.82 17.85
N THR A 237 9.42 -7.77 17.17
CA THR A 237 10.54 -7.46 16.26
C THR A 237 10.14 -6.51 15.11
N VAL A 238 8.87 -6.50 14.69
CA VAL A 238 8.39 -5.61 13.62
C VAL A 238 8.34 -4.13 14.01
N PHE A 239 8.43 -3.82 15.31
CA PHE A 239 8.51 -2.46 15.80
C PHE A 239 9.94 -1.91 15.71
N ALA A 240 10.94 -2.77 15.49
CA ALA A 240 12.30 -2.33 15.33
C ALA A 240 12.45 -1.51 14.05
N THR A 241 13.18 -0.41 14.13
CA THR A 241 13.55 0.35 12.93
C THR A 241 14.57 -0.45 12.12
N ILE A 242 14.34 -0.58 10.82
CA ILE A 242 15.28 -1.25 9.92
C ILE A 242 16.52 -0.38 9.74
N ASP A 243 17.68 -0.95 10.08
CA ASP A 243 18.99 -0.40 9.75
C ASP A 243 19.51 -1.10 8.49
N PRO A 244 19.54 -0.44 7.32
CA PRO A 244 20.02 -1.04 6.08
C PRO A 244 21.50 -1.46 6.14
N TYR A 245 22.26 -1.01 7.14
CA TYR A 245 23.67 -1.36 7.32
C TYR A 245 23.89 -2.46 8.36
N ASN A 246 22.83 -2.89 9.06
CA ASN A 246 22.90 -3.93 10.09
C ASN A 246 21.57 -4.70 10.19
N LEU A 247 21.19 -5.35 9.10
CA LEU A 247 19.94 -6.12 9.01
C LEU A 247 19.92 -7.26 10.03
N GLN A 248 18.83 -7.34 10.81
CA GLN A 248 18.57 -8.46 11.70
C GLN A 248 17.86 -9.54 10.90
N HIS A 249 18.34 -10.79 10.97
CA HIS A 249 17.81 -11.92 10.21
C HIS A 249 17.74 -11.70 8.68
N GLY A 250 18.56 -10.77 8.14
CA GLY A 250 18.52 -10.38 6.72
C GLY A 250 17.22 -9.65 6.32
N VAL A 251 16.39 -9.22 7.27
CA VAL A 251 15.07 -8.63 7.00
C VAL A 251 15.19 -7.16 6.61
N THR A 252 14.74 -6.84 5.39
CA THR A 252 14.59 -5.46 4.91
C THR A 252 13.15 -4.94 5.00
N ASP A 253 12.20 -5.81 5.32
CA ASP A 253 10.77 -5.51 5.45
C ASP A 253 10.49 -4.76 6.76
N GLY A 254 9.98 -3.54 6.69
CA GLY A 254 9.69 -2.73 7.86
C GLY A 254 9.82 -1.22 7.64
N TYR A 255 9.74 -0.47 8.74
CA TYR A 255 9.90 0.98 8.76
C TYR A 255 11.37 1.38 8.93
N TYR A 256 11.79 2.36 8.14
CA TYR A 256 13.14 2.92 8.13
C TYR A 256 13.19 4.29 8.79
N ALA A 257 14.41 4.73 9.07
CA ALA A 257 14.66 5.97 9.80
C ALA A 257 14.13 7.25 9.14
N ASP A 258 13.99 7.26 7.81
CA ASP A 258 13.47 8.39 7.06
C ASP A 258 11.95 8.35 6.87
N GLY A 259 11.25 7.39 7.49
CA GLY A 259 9.82 7.15 7.37
C GLY A 259 9.44 6.21 6.23
N SER A 260 10.41 5.72 5.44
CA SER A 260 10.16 4.73 4.39
C SER A 260 9.59 3.44 4.98
N PHE A 261 8.73 2.78 4.22
CA PHE A 261 8.28 1.42 4.52
C PHE A 261 8.49 0.52 3.31
N VAL A 262 9.24 -0.57 3.51
CA VAL A 262 9.51 -1.59 2.50
C VAL A 262 8.82 -2.89 2.90
N GLN A 263 8.28 -3.60 1.91
CA GLN A 263 7.84 -4.99 2.03
C GLN A 263 8.25 -5.75 0.77
N HIS A 264 8.25 -7.08 0.84
CA HIS A 264 8.67 -7.94 -0.27
C HIS A 264 10.11 -7.64 -0.66
N ALA A 265 10.95 -7.48 0.35
CA ALA A 265 12.37 -7.18 0.32
C ALA A 265 12.76 -5.80 -0.25
N SER A 266 12.06 -5.29 -1.27
CA SER A 266 12.51 -4.13 -2.07
C SER A 266 11.37 -3.25 -2.63
N VAL A 267 10.11 -3.51 -2.26
CA VAL A 267 8.96 -2.74 -2.76
C VAL A 267 8.57 -1.64 -1.77
N ALA A 268 8.49 -0.40 -2.24
CA ALA A 268 7.94 0.73 -1.47
C ALA A 268 6.43 0.54 -1.24
N TYR A 269 6.02 0.32 0.02
CA TYR A 269 4.73 -0.30 0.29
C TYR A 269 3.89 0.31 1.44
N THR A 270 4.19 1.53 1.86
CA THR A 270 3.49 2.21 2.97
C THR A 270 1.97 2.18 2.80
N GLY A 271 1.48 2.46 1.60
CA GLY A 271 0.06 2.51 1.24
C GLY A 271 -0.63 1.15 1.10
N SER A 272 0.04 0.01 1.35
CA SER A 272 -0.67 -1.28 1.45
C SER A 272 -0.18 -2.17 2.58
N TYR A 273 0.99 -2.79 2.49
CA TYR A 273 1.46 -3.63 3.59
C TYR A 273 1.79 -2.78 4.83
N GLY A 274 2.26 -1.54 4.64
CA GLY A 274 2.50 -0.62 5.75
C GLY A 274 1.22 -0.32 6.53
N LYS A 275 0.13 0.06 5.85
CA LYS A 275 -1.17 0.30 6.51
C LYS A 275 -1.77 -0.97 7.15
N ALA A 276 -1.54 -2.13 6.55
CA ALA A 276 -1.97 -3.40 7.14
C ALA A 276 -1.20 -3.68 8.44
N LEU A 277 0.12 -3.50 8.42
CA LEU A 277 0.96 -3.60 9.60
C LEU A 277 0.52 -2.62 10.69
N LEU A 278 0.32 -1.34 10.34
CA LEU A 278 -0.19 -0.30 11.26
C LEU A 278 -1.48 -0.75 11.95
N SER A 279 -2.48 -1.19 11.16
CA SER A 279 -3.75 -1.67 11.69
C SER A 279 -3.56 -2.84 12.67
N ARG A 280 -2.71 -3.81 12.31
CA ARG A 280 -2.47 -5.00 13.12
C ARG A 280 -1.74 -4.71 14.42
N VAL A 281 -0.70 -3.86 14.41
CA VAL A 281 0.00 -3.52 15.64
C VAL A 281 -0.87 -2.71 16.60
N VAL A 282 -1.73 -1.82 16.09
CA VAL A 282 -2.70 -1.10 16.93
C VAL A 282 -3.74 -2.07 17.49
N GLN A 283 -4.19 -3.06 16.70
CA GLN A 283 -5.03 -4.14 17.20
C GLN A 283 -4.33 -4.95 18.31
N THR A 284 -3.05 -5.29 18.17
CA THR A 284 -2.25 -5.92 19.23
C THR A 284 -2.28 -5.08 20.50
N ILE A 285 -2.01 -3.78 20.43
CA ILE A 285 -2.06 -2.88 21.60
C ILE A 285 -3.43 -2.96 22.30
N LYS A 286 -4.52 -2.93 21.53
CA LYS A 286 -5.89 -3.05 22.06
C LYS A 286 -6.17 -4.42 22.67
N VAL A 287 -5.73 -5.50 22.03
CA VAL A 287 -5.91 -6.87 22.51
C VAL A 287 -5.18 -7.09 23.85
N LEU A 288 -4.00 -6.50 24.01
CA LEU A 288 -3.17 -6.62 25.21
C LEU A 288 -3.57 -5.65 26.34
N ALA A 289 -4.44 -4.67 26.06
CA ALA A 289 -4.83 -3.66 27.04
C ALA A 289 -5.41 -4.31 28.32
N GLY A 290 -4.87 -3.93 29.48
CA GLY A 290 -5.28 -4.48 30.78
C GLY A 290 -4.83 -5.91 31.06
N THR A 291 -4.03 -6.53 30.18
CA THR A 291 -3.46 -7.87 30.39
C THR A 291 -2.04 -7.80 30.97
N SER A 292 -1.56 -8.91 31.54
CA SER A 292 -0.20 -9.01 32.08
C SER A 292 0.88 -9.36 31.04
N TYR A 293 0.55 -9.46 29.76
CA TYR A 293 1.45 -10.02 28.75
C TYR A 293 2.57 -9.06 28.32
N ALA A 294 2.30 -7.76 28.21
CA ALA A 294 3.30 -6.81 27.69
C ALA A 294 3.17 -5.41 28.29
N GLN A 295 4.28 -4.67 28.27
CA GLN A 295 4.34 -3.23 28.50
C GLN A 295 4.35 -2.52 27.14
N THR A 296 3.31 -1.76 26.84
CA THR A 296 3.10 -1.20 25.49
C THR A 296 3.59 0.25 25.33
N GLY A 297 4.14 0.85 26.39
CA GLY A 297 4.52 2.28 26.41
C GLY A 297 5.46 2.70 25.28
N GLU A 298 6.58 1.99 25.11
CA GLU A 298 7.55 2.28 24.03
C GLU A 298 6.97 1.98 22.64
N LEU A 299 6.10 0.97 22.52
CA LEU A 299 5.45 0.60 21.26
C LEU A 299 4.57 1.74 20.72
N ILE A 300 3.87 2.45 21.61
CA ILE A 300 2.97 3.55 21.23
C ILE A 300 3.76 4.68 20.56
N GLY A 301 4.93 5.04 21.10
CA GLY A 301 5.79 6.08 20.53
C GLY A 301 6.34 5.71 19.15
N VAL A 302 6.72 4.45 18.94
CA VAL A 302 7.14 3.92 17.64
C VAL A 302 6.01 4.05 16.61
N VAL A 303 4.82 3.56 16.95
CA VAL A 303 3.66 3.57 16.03
C VAL A 303 3.20 5.00 15.75
N GLN A 304 3.28 5.91 16.72
CA GLN A 304 3.07 7.34 16.48
C GLN A 304 4.08 7.89 15.45
N GLY A 305 5.36 7.54 15.57
CA GLY A 305 6.39 7.91 14.59
C GLY A 305 6.05 7.41 13.18
N TRP A 306 5.52 6.19 13.05
CA TRP A 306 5.07 5.67 11.74
C TRP A 306 3.94 6.52 11.15
N VAL A 307 2.98 6.96 11.96
CA VAL A 307 1.90 7.85 11.52
C VAL A 307 2.45 9.20 11.08
N GLU A 308 3.28 9.84 11.90
CA GLU A 308 3.79 11.19 11.67
C GLU A 308 4.78 11.27 10.51
N ASP A 309 5.73 10.33 10.45
CA ASP A 309 6.84 10.38 9.50
C ASP A 309 6.66 9.46 8.30
N GLY A 310 5.91 8.36 8.46
CA GLY A 310 5.67 7.40 7.40
C GLY A 310 4.39 7.66 6.61
N PHE A 311 3.25 7.84 7.28
CA PHE A 311 1.95 7.97 6.59
C PHE A 311 1.58 9.40 6.24
N ALA A 312 1.69 10.33 7.19
CA ALA A 312 1.18 11.69 7.00
C ALA A 312 1.75 12.36 5.74
N PRO A 313 3.05 12.29 5.42
CA PRO A 313 3.57 12.95 4.22
C PRO A 313 3.01 12.38 2.92
N LEU A 314 2.59 11.10 2.93
CA LEU A 314 2.07 10.35 1.79
C LEU A 314 0.54 10.47 1.63
N ILE A 315 -0.13 11.25 2.49
CA ILE A 315 -1.57 11.52 2.41
C ILE A 315 -1.79 12.98 2.05
N PHE A 316 -2.49 13.23 0.95
CA PHE A 316 -2.86 14.57 0.50
C PHE A 316 -4.38 14.72 0.44
N GLU A 317 -4.94 15.58 1.29
CA GLU A 317 -6.40 15.80 1.40
C GLU A 317 -7.20 14.49 1.55
N GLY A 318 -6.69 13.55 2.35
CA GLY A 318 -7.31 12.23 2.56
C GLY A 318 -7.01 11.19 1.49
N TRP A 319 -6.25 11.54 0.44
CA TRP A 319 -5.83 10.59 -0.61
C TRP A 319 -4.45 10.00 -0.32
N MET A 320 -4.36 8.66 -0.25
CA MET A 320 -3.08 7.96 -0.24
C MET A 320 -2.43 7.98 -1.64
N MET A 321 -1.19 8.45 -1.74
CA MET A 321 -0.48 8.58 -3.01
C MET A 321 -0.18 7.24 -3.71
N GLU A 322 -0.11 7.24 -5.05
CA GLU A 322 0.06 6.01 -5.83
C GLU A 322 1.42 5.35 -5.65
N ILE A 323 2.43 6.17 -5.38
CA ILE A 323 3.84 5.79 -5.35
C ILE A 323 4.21 4.77 -4.26
N VAL A 324 3.31 4.46 -3.33
CA VAL A 324 3.54 3.56 -2.18
C VAL A 324 2.56 2.41 -2.07
N LYS A 325 1.85 2.09 -3.16
CA LYS A 325 0.80 1.05 -3.19
C LYS A 325 1.25 -0.28 -3.82
N GLY A 326 2.49 -0.39 -4.31
CA GLY A 326 2.95 -1.58 -5.04
C GLY A 326 1.95 -2.02 -6.12
N ARG A 327 1.66 -3.32 -6.22
CA ARG A 327 0.65 -3.83 -7.17
C ARG A 327 -0.79 -3.39 -6.88
N ALA A 328 -1.07 -2.86 -5.69
CA ALA A 328 -2.43 -2.49 -5.27
C ALA A 328 -2.99 -1.29 -6.05
N VAL A 329 -2.16 -0.51 -6.78
CA VAL A 329 -2.63 0.52 -7.73
C VAL A 329 -3.63 0.00 -8.77
N SER A 330 -3.61 -1.32 -9.02
CA SER A 330 -4.52 -1.99 -9.96
C SER A 330 -5.88 -2.39 -9.36
N ARG A 331 -6.11 -2.15 -8.06
CA ARG A 331 -7.34 -2.50 -7.35
C ARG A 331 -8.33 -1.34 -7.38
N PRO A 332 -9.65 -1.61 -7.50
CA PRO A 332 -10.65 -0.55 -7.63
C PRO A 332 -10.90 0.27 -6.35
N GLY A 333 -10.64 -0.29 -5.15
CA GLY A 333 -10.76 0.42 -3.87
C GLY A 333 -9.40 0.78 -3.30
N THR A 334 -8.93 2.00 -3.59
CA THR A 334 -7.67 2.58 -3.07
C THR A 334 -7.81 4.10 -2.94
N GLY A 335 -6.78 4.79 -2.43
CA GLY A 335 -6.79 6.23 -2.21
C GLY A 335 -7.49 6.57 -0.90
N TYR A 336 -8.74 7.04 -0.96
CA TYR A 336 -9.54 7.37 0.24
C TYR A 336 -9.81 6.13 1.11
N ASP A 337 -10.06 4.97 0.49
CA ASP A 337 -10.27 3.71 1.21
C ASP A 337 -8.99 3.25 1.95
N ASP A 338 -7.81 3.57 1.41
CA ASP A 338 -6.55 3.28 2.10
C ASP A 338 -6.42 4.11 3.38
N VAL A 339 -6.88 5.36 3.33
CA VAL A 339 -6.84 6.30 4.46
C VAL A 339 -7.86 5.94 5.53
N ALA A 340 -9.01 5.33 5.18
CA ALA A 340 -9.97 4.86 6.19
C ALA A 340 -9.32 3.88 7.20
N VAL A 341 -8.46 2.96 6.72
CA VAL A 341 -7.70 2.02 7.58
C VAL A 341 -6.75 2.76 8.52
N ILE A 342 -6.11 3.82 8.02
CA ILE A 342 -5.17 4.64 8.79
C ILE A 342 -5.93 5.47 9.83
N VAL A 343 -7.07 6.06 9.47
CA VAL A 343 -7.93 6.81 10.40
C VAL A 343 -8.43 5.91 11.52
N GLU A 344 -8.88 4.70 11.23
CA GLU A 344 -9.27 3.73 12.28
C GLU A 344 -8.12 3.49 13.26
N ALA A 345 -6.92 3.21 12.73
CA ALA A 345 -5.74 2.96 13.55
C ALA A 345 -5.33 4.18 14.39
N VAL A 346 -5.39 5.40 13.83
CA VAL A 346 -5.05 6.65 14.53
C VAL A 346 -6.07 6.98 15.62
N VAL A 347 -7.37 6.78 15.36
CA VAL A 347 -8.43 6.95 16.37
C VAL A 347 -8.17 6.04 17.56
N ASP A 348 -7.84 4.78 17.31
CA ASP A 348 -7.56 3.83 18.37
C ASP A 348 -6.24 4.10 19.09
N LEU A 349 -5.17 4.47 18.37
CA LEU A 349 -3.88 4.81 18.95
C LEU A 349 -3.96 6.01 19.90
N ALA A 350 -4.81 6.99 19.59
CA ALA A 350 -4.98 8.20 20.39
C ALA A 350 -5.46 7.94 21.82
N ASP A 351 -6.12 6.81 22.11
CA ASP A 351 -6.55 6.44 23.46
C ASP A 351 -5.38 5.95 24.34
N TYR A 352 -4.28 5.54 23.73
CA TYR A 352 -3.08 5.04 24.42
C TYR A 352 -1.95 6.09 24.47
N ALA A 353 -2.04 7.14 23.65
CA ALA A 353 -1.06 8.21 23.60
C ALA A 353 -1.19 9.18 24.80
N GLY A 354 -0.10 9.87 25.13
CA GLY A 354 -0.13 10.97 26.12
C GLY A 354 -1.02 12.12 25.63
N ALA A 355 -1.56 12.92 26.56
CA ALA A 355 -2.61 13.91 26.25
C ALA A 355 -2.29 14.87 25.08
N GLN A 356 -1.04 15.33 24.96
CA GLN A 356 -0.62 16.21 23.86
C GLN A 356 -0.59 15.49 22.51
N ASP A 357 -0.07 14.26 22.48
CA ASP A 357 0.02 13.46 21.27
C ASP A 357 -1.36 12.94 20.84
N ALA A 358 -2.19 12.54 21.80
CA ALA A 358 -3.59 12.19 21.57
C ALA A 358 -4.35 13.34 20.89
N ALA A 359 -4.15 14.59 21.34
CA ALA A 359 -4.79 15.76 20.72
C ALA A 359 -4.34 15.96 19.26
N ARG A 360 -3.05 15.80 18.97
CA ARG A 360 -2.49 15.86 17.60
C ARG A 360 -3.05 14.75 16.70
N LEU A 361 -3.05 13.51 17.18
CA LEU A 361 -3.56 12.35 16.44
C LEU A 361 -5.07 12.50 16.14
N LYS A 362 -5.85 12.99 17.11
CA LYS A 362 -7.28 13.29 16.93
C LYS A 362 -7.50 14.39 15.88
N ALA A 363 -6.75 15.49 15.94
CA ALA A 363 -6.80 16.55 14.95
C ALA A 363 -6.47 16.04 13.54
N PHE A 364 -5.46 15.17 13.42
CA PHE A 364 -5.05 14.53 12.18
C PHE A 364 -6.11 13.60 11.61
N ALA A 365 -6.63 12.66 12.41
CA ALA A 365 -7.69 11.75 11.98
C ALA A 365 -8.92 12.51 11.47
N LYS A 366 -9.28 13.63 12.13
CA LYS A 366 -10.40 14.49 11.71
C LYS A 366 -10.08 15.28 10.44
N PHE A 367 -8.81 15.63 10.21
CA PHE A 367 -8.35 16.32 9.00
C PHE A 367 -8.32 15.39 7.78
N THR A 368 -7.73 14.21 7.91
CA THR A 368 -7.55 13.25 6.80
C THR A 368 -8.81 12.51 6.42
N ALA A 369 -9.85 12.52 7.26
CA ALA A 369 -11.14 11.91 6.95
C ALA A 369 -11.99 12.70 5.91
N ARG A 370 -11.40 13.63 5.16
CA ARG A 370 -12.05 14.50 4.16
C ARG A 370 -11.79 13.98 2.72
N PRO A 371 -12.69 14.22 1.73
CA PRO A 371 -13.99 14.87 1.87
C PRO A 371 -14.96 14.02 2.72
N THR A 372 -14.90 12.69 2.63
CA THR A 372 -15.48 11.74 3.60
C THR A 372 -14.83 10.36 3.46
N ILE A 373 -14.61 9.65 4.58
CA ILE A 373 -14.36 8.20 4.59
C ILE A 373 -15.65 7.43 4.89
N ASN A 374 -15.70 6.14 4.55
CA ASN A 374 -16.80 5.24 4.94
C ASN A 374 -16.49 4.53 6.27
N PRO A 375 -17.07 4.91 7.42
CA PRO A 375 -16.76 4.28 8.70
C PRO A 375 -17.18 2.80 8.76
N ASN A 376 -18.12 2.35 7.94
CA ASN A 376 -18.52 0.93 7.90
C ASN A 376 -17.39 0.01 7.39
N SER A 377 -16.38 0.59 6.73
CA SER A 377 -15.17 -0.14 6.33
C SER A 377 -14.23 -0.45 7.51
N PHE A 378 -14.39 0.22 8.66
CA PHE A 378 -13.60 -0.05 9.86
C PHE A 378 -13.82 -1.49 10.31
N VAL A 379 -12.76 -2.12 10.80
CA VAL A 379 -12.84 -3.45 11.40
C VAL A 379 -13.73 -3.40 12.63
N SER A 380 -13.57 -2.37 13.47
CA SER A 380 -14.14 -2.35 14.81
C SER A 380 -15.37 -1.46 14.96
N PRO A 381 -16.52 -2.01 15.42
CA PRO A 381 -17.68 -1.22 15.82
C PRO A 381 -17.36 -0.20 16.92
N VAL A 382 -16.44 -0.54 17.83
CA VAL A 382 -15.95 0.37 18.88
C VAL A 382 -15.25 1.58 18.27
N SER A 383 -14.40 1.36 17.26
CA SER A 383 -13.68 2.44 16.58
C SER A 383 -14.61 3.33 15.76
N ILE A 384 -15.71 2.79 15.22
CA ILE A 384 -16.76 3.59 14.56
C ILE A 384 -17.41 4.56 15.56
N ALA A 385 -17.81 4.08 16.74
CA ALA A 385 -18.39 4.92 17.79
C ALA A 385 -17.42 6.02 18.24
N ARG A 386 -16.15 5.66 18.46
CA ARG A 386 -15.10 6.62 18.84
C ARG A 386 -14.82 7.66 17.76
N PHE A 387 -14.81 7.24 16.50
CA PHE A 387 -14.64 8.16 15.39
C PHE A 387 -15.84 9.11 15.25
N ALA A 388 -17.05 8.64 15.52
CA ALA A 388 -18.24 9.50 15.58
C ALA A 388 -18.11 10.56 16.68
N ASP A 389 -17.66 10.17 17.87
CA ASP A 389 -17.41 11.11 18.98
C ASP A 389 -16.33 12.14 18.60
N LEU A 390 -15.21 11.71 18.04
CA LEU A 390 -14.16 12.59 17.52
C LEU A 390 -14.69 13.59 16.49
N ARG A 391 -15.53 13.12 15.56
CA ARG A 391 -16.09 13.98 14.50
C ARG A 391 -17.04 15.02 15.09
N ALA A 392 -17.84 14.63 16.07
CA ALA A 392 -18.81 15.49 16.74
C ALA A 392 -18.17 16.50 17.71
N ASP A 393 -16.99 16.21 18.26
CA ASP A 393 -16.32 17.08 19.23
C ASP A 393 -15.83 18.40 18.59
N PRO A 394 -16.43 19.56 18.93
CA PRO A 394 -16.01 20.85 18.38
C PRO A 394 -14.66 21.34 18.93
N ALA A 395 -14.19 20.82 20.06
CA ALA A 395 -12.89 21.19 20.63
C ALA A 395 -11.71 20.64 19.80
N VAL A 396 -11.93 19.57 19.03
CA VAL A 396 -10.93 19.04 18.10
C VAL A 396 -11.00 19.80 16.78
N VAL A 397 -10.06 20.73 16.60
CA VAL A 397 -9.84 21.45 15.34
C VAL A 397 -9.05 20.54 14.39
N PRO A 398 -9.56 20.23 13.17
CA PRO A 398 -8.85 19.40 12.20
C PRO A 398 -7.53 20.06 11.76
N ALA A 399 -6.42 19.34 11.85
CA ALA A 399 -5.11 19.82 11.42
C ALA A 399 -4.29 18.69 10.80
N ASP A 400 -3.55 19.00 9.73
CA ASP A 400 -2.54 18.08 9.17
C ASP A 400 -1.37 17.95 10.16
N LEU A 401 -0.72 16.77 10.20
CA LEU A 401 0.54 16.59 10.93
C LEU A 401 1.71 17.21 10.16
N ASN A 402 1.58 17.31 8.85
CA ASN A 402 2.61 17.91 8.00
C ASN A 402 2.58 19.43 8.10
N PRO A 403 3.75 20.09 8.01
CA PRO A 403 3.81 21.51 7.68
C PRO A 403 3.16 21.81 6.34
N ALA A 404 2.58 23.02 6.20
CA ALA A 404 1.94 23.49 4.97
C ALA A 404 2.88 23.52 3.74
N ALA A 405 4.19 23.63 3.99
CA ALA A 405 5.23 23.52 2.99
C ALA A 405 6.32 22.56 3.49
N SER A 406 6.63 21.52 2.73
CA SER A 406 7.64 20.52 3.11
C SER A 406 8.16 19.74 1.91
N SER A 407 9.42 19.29 2.00
CA SER A 407 9.95 18.24 1.13
C SER A 407 10.39 17.07 1.99
N THR A 408 9.94 15.86 1.64
CA THR A 408 10.32 14.62 2.31
C THR A 408 11.01 13.70 1.32
N ALA A 409 12.28 13.38 1.59
CA ALA A 409 13.06 12.41 0.85
C ALA A 409 13.06 11.06 1.59
N PHE A 410 12.25 10.14 1.09
CA PHE A 410 12.18 8.74 1.53
C PHE A 410 13.21 7.94 0.72
N ASN A 411 14.49 8.17 1.02
CA ASN A 411 15.61 7.61 0.27
C ASN A 411 15.71 6.08 0.42
N ALA A 412 15.31 5.53 1.58
CA ALA A 412 15.33 4.09 1.78
C ALA A 412 14.31 3.35 0.91
N MET A 413 13.24 4.00 0.44
CA MET A 413 12.29 3.44 -0.53
C MET A 413 12.24 4.18 -1.88
N ASP A 414 13.27 4.98 -2.19
CA ASP A 414 13.39 5.74 -3.46
C ASP A 414 12.13 6.55 -3.82
N ARG A 415 11.53 7.21 -2.82
CA ARG A 415 10.38 8.11 -3.02
C ARG A 415 10.71 9.54 -2.57
N THR A 416 10.04 10.50 -3.19
CA THR A 416 10.07 11.89 -2.72
C THR A 416 8.69 12.49 -2.81
N VAL A 417 8.31 13.22 -1.76
CA VAL A 417 7.09 14.02 -1.73
C VAL A 417 7.46 15.46 -1.48
N HIS A 418 6.86 16.35 -2.25
CA HIS A 418 6.96 17.78 -2.11
C HIS A 418 5.57 18.36 -1.91
N ARG A 419 5.37 19.16 -0.87
CA ARG A 419 4.08 19.76 -0.51
C ARG A 419 4.23 21.26 -0.45
N ARG A 420 3.26 21.96 -1.00
CA ARG A 420 3.10 23.41 -0.92
C ARG A 420 1.63 23.75 -0.70
N PRO A 421 1.33 24.99 -0.29
CA PRO A 421 -0.04 25.47 -0.33
C PRO A 421 -0.65 25.23 -1.71
N GLY A 422 -1.73 24.44 -1.76
CA GLY A 422 -2.47 24.18 -2.99
C GLY A 422 -2.03 22.96 -3.81
N TYR A 423 -0.91 22.27 -3.50
CA TYR A 423 -0.51 21.07 -4.24
C TYR A 423 0.45 20.13 -3.48
N ALA A 424 0.52 18.88 -3.95
CA ALA A 424 1.62 17.97 -3.64
C ALA A 424 2.15 17.28 -4.89
N PHE A 425 3.46 17.17 -5.01
CA PHE A 425 4.16 16.43 -6.05
C PHE A 425 4.82 15.19 -5.45
N ALA A 426 4.53 14.02 -6.02
CA ALA A 426 5.07 12.74 -5.60
C ALA A 426 5.88 12.11 -6.74
N LEU A 427 7.07 11.60 -6.42
CA LEU A 427 8.00 11.04 -7.37
C LEU A 427 8.38 9.61 -6.99
N ALA A 428 8.20 8.68 -7.92
CA ALA A 428 8.64 7.30 -7.81
C ALA A 428 9.91 7.07 -8.63
N ARG A 429 10.93 6.50 -7.98
CA ARG A 429 12.20 6.11 -8.58
C ARG A 429 12.50 4.64 -8.26
N SER A 430 13.62 4.17 -8.76
CA SER A 430 14.14 2.84 -8.48
C SER A 430 15.67 2.86 -8.46
N SER A 431 16.26 1.83 -7.90
CA SER A 431 17.71 1.63 -7.85
C SER A 431 18.03 0.15 -7.71
N ASP A 432 19.30 -0.16 -7.45
CA ASP A 432 19.74 -1.48 -6.99
C ASP A 432 19.14 -1.90 -5.63
N ARG A 433 18.56 -0.97 -4.87
CA ARG A 433 17.89 -1.25 -3.59
C ARG A 433 16.40 -1.47 -3.71
N ILE A 434 15.75 -0.76 -4.63
CA ILE A 434 14.29 -0.64 -4.69
C ILE A 434 13.76 -1.03 -6.06
N SER A 435 12.75 -1.89 -6.05
CA SER A 435 12.12 -2.45 -7.23
C SER A 435 11.62 -1.37 -8.17
N LYS A 436 11.76 -1.61 -9.47
CA LYS A 436 11.20 -0.75 -10.51
C LYS A 436 9.68 -0.76 -10.49
N TYR A 437 9.10 -1.88 -10.08
CA TYR A 437 7.67 -2.09 -9.96
C TYR A 437 7.39 -3.36 -9.17
N GLU A 438 6.11 -3.67 -8.96
CA GLU A 438 5.67 -4.99 -8.53
C GLU A 438 4.55 -5.53 -9.45
N TYR A 439 4.73 -6.75 -9.93
CA TYR A 439 3.72 -7.61 -10.56
C TYR A 439 3.66 -8.92 -9.76
N MET A 440 2.50 -9.35 -9.29
CA MET A 440 2.38 -10.69 -8.69
C MET A 440 0.92 -11.12 -8.67
N SER A 441 0.66 -12.43 -8.72
CA SER A 441 -0.68 -13.00 -8.57
C SER A 441 -1.72 -12.44 -9.55
N GLY A 442 -1.30 -12.08 -10.77
CA GLY A 442 -2.17 -11.48 -11.77
C GLY A 442 -2.63 -10.04 -11.46
N GLU A 443 -1.98 -9.35 -10.53
CA GLU A 443 -2.21 -7.93 -10.23
C GLU A 443 -1.12 -7.05 -10.86
N ASN A 444 -1.49 -5.81 -11.23
CA ASN A 444 -0.60 -4.81 -11.83
C ASN A 444 0.11 -5.31 -13.11
N LEU A 445 -0.67 -5.81 -14.07
CA LEU A 445 -0.18 -6.55 -15.25
C LEU A 445 0.81 -5.78 -16.14
N MET A 446 0.76 -4.45 -16.14
CA MET A 446 1.58 -3.59 -17.01
C MET A 446 2.33 -2.50 -16.23
N PRO A 447 3.24 -2.84 -15.31
CA PRO A 447 3.76 -1.89 -14.34
C PRO A 447 5.13 -1.30 -14.75
N TRP A 448 5.57 -1.62 -15.97
CA TRP A 448 6.95 -1.62 -16.44
C TRP A 448 7.79 -0.37 -16.15
N PHE A 449 7.16 0.80 -16.04
CA PHE A 449 7.83 2.09 -15.88
C PHE A 449 7.39 2.87 -14.63
N GLN A 450 6.67 2.24 -13.68
CA GLN A 450 6.15 2.92 -12.48
C GLN A 450 7.26 3.48 -11.58
N GLY A 451 8.44 2.85 -11.53
CA GLY A 451 9.64 3.32 -10.82
C GLY A 451 10.66 4.02 -11.71
N ASP A 452 10.31 4.38 -12.94
CA ASP A 452 11.21 5.01 -13.91
C ASP A 452 11.09 6.54 -13.95
N GLY A 453 11.08 7.15 -12.75
CA GLY A 453 10.90 8.59 -12.60
C GLY A 453 9.46 9.06 -12.83
N ALA A 454 8.49 8.15 -12.70
CA ALA A 454 7.08 8.48 -12.79
C ALA A 454 6.70 9.45 -11.66
N HIS A 455 5.95 10.48 -12.00
CA HIS A 455 5.51 11.49 -11.04
C HIS A 455 4.01 11.78 -11.10
N TYR A 456 3.50 12.29 -9.99
CA TYR A 456 2.09 12.54 -9.73
C TYR A 456 1.96 13.91 -9.07
N LEU A 457 1.12 14.79 -9.62
CA LEU A 457 0.87 16.14 -9.12
C LEU A 457 -0.59 16.26 -8.69
N TYR A 458 -0.79 16.17 -7.37
CA TYR A 458 -2.06 16.33 -6.68
C TYR A 458 -2.35 17.81 -6.45
N LEU A 459 -3.55 18.26 -6.83
CA LEU A 459 -3.96 19.66 -6.68
C LEU A 459 -5.07 19.76 -5.63
N SER A 460 -4.96 20.76 -4.77
CA SER A 460 -5.87 20.97 -3.64
C SER A 460 -7.29 21.30 -4.11
N GLY A 461 -8.29 20.83 -3.37
CA GLY A 461 -9.71 21.06 -3.67
C GLY A 461 -10.22 20.24 -4.85
N GLN A 462 -9.41 19.31 -5.37
CA GLN A 462 -9.82 18.33 -6.37
C GLN A 462 -10.17 17.00 -5.69
N ASP A 463 -11.26 16.36 -6.14
CA ASP A 463 -11.46 14.94 -5.87
C ASP A 463 -10.37 14.14 -6.59
N GLN A 464 -9.48 13.52 -5.81
CA GLN A 464 -8.28 12.88 -6.35
C GLN A 464 -8.60 11.61 -7.17
N THR A 465 -9.80 11.02 -7.02
CA THR A 465 -10.28 9.93 -7.89
C THR A 465 -10.45 10.37 -9.35
N ARG A 466 -10.55 11.68 -9.59
CA ARG A 466 -10.63 12.26 -10.94
C ARG A 466 -9.27 12.42 -11.59
N SER A 467 -8.18 12.38 -10.83
CA SER A 467 -6.81 12.52 -11.33
C SER A 467 -6.06 11.19 -11.35
N TYR A 468 -6.22 10.37 -10.31
CA TYR A 468 -5.40 9.20 -10.06
C TYR A 468 -6.23 8.00 -9.58
N GLY A 469 -5.55 6.89 -9.28
CA GLY A 469 -6.16 5.61 -8.89
C GLY A 469 -6.34 4.65 -10.06
N VAL A 470 -7.19 3.64 -9.88
CA VAL A 470 -7.34 2.50 -10.80
C VAL A 470 -7.65 2.93 -12.24
N ASP A 471 -8.47 3.97 -12.43
CA ASP A 471 -8.87 4.43 -13.77
C ASP A 471 -7.72 5.10 -14.51
N TYR A 472 -6.84 5.80 -13.77
CA TYR A 472 -5.62 6.37 -14.33
C TYR A 472 -4.75 5.26 -14.90
N PHE A 473 -4.40 4.25 -14.10
CA PHE A 473 -3.58 3.13 -14.57
C PHE A 473 -4.27 2.27 -15.65
N THR A 474 -5.61 2.26 -15.68
CA THR A 474 -6.37 1.55 -16.72
C THR A 474 -6.31 2.28 -18.06
N THR A 475 -6.49 3.60 -18.07
CA THR A 475 -6.65 4.39 -19.31
C THR A 475 -5.34 4.97 -19.82
N VAL A 476 -4.42 5.34 -18.93
CA VAL A 476 -3.09 5.82 -19.31
C VAL A 476 -2.25 4.66 -19.83
N SER A 477 -1.55 4.88 -20.94
CA SER A 477 -0.56 3.92 -21.43
C SER A 477 0.59 3.80 -20.42
N PRO A 478 1.07 2.58 -20.08
CA PRO A 478 2.22 2.43 -19.18
C PRO A 478 3.50 3.10 -19.70
N TYR A 479 3.62 3.31 -21.02
CA TYR A 479 4.71 4.06 -21.66
C TYR A 479 4.58 5.58 -21.53
N ALA A 480 3.40 6.07 -21.12
CA ALA A 480 3.04 7.48 -21.08
C ALA A 480 2.70 7.94 -19.65
N LEU A 481 3.29 7.33 -18.63
CA LEU A 481 3.22 7.87 -17.27
C LEU A 481 3.99 9.20 -17.21
N GLY A 482 3.48 10.19 -16.48
CA GLY A 482 4.13 11.49 -16.34
C GLY A 482 5.55 11.34 -15.80
N GLY A 483 6.54 11.92 -16.48
CA GLY A 483 7.96 11.82 -16.12
C GLY A 483 8.72 10.65 -16.74
N VAL A 484 8.06 9.64 -17.32
CA VAL A 484 8.73 8.45 -17.84
C VAL A 484 9.43 8.72 -19.17
N THR A 485 10.65 8.17 -19.32
CA THR A 485 11.38 8.06 -20.58
C THR A 485 11.36 6.60 -21.00
N ALA A 486 10.56 6.25 -22.02
CA ALA A 486 10.37 4.87 -22.44
C ALA A 486 10.84 4.64 -23.89
N PRO A 487 11.43 3.46 -24.19
CA PRO A 487 11.61 3.03 -25.57
C PRO A 487 10.24 2.78 -26.23
N VAL A 488 10.14 3.07 -27.52
CA VAL A 488 8.96 2.73 -28.32
C VAL A 488 9.03 1.26 -28.69
N GLU A 489 8.28 0.44 -27.97
CA GLU A 489 8.20 -1.02 -28.14
C GLU A 489 6.86 -1.58 -27.64
N THR A 490 6.64 -2.87 -27.87
CA THR A 490 5.51 -3.61 -27.30
C THR A 490 6.00 -4.66 -26.31
N ARG A 491 5.69 -4.45 -25.03
CA ARG A 491 5.86 -5.42 -23.95
C ARG A 491 4.58 -6.22 -23.76
N LYS A 492 4.75 -7.52 -23.52
CA LYS A 492 3.68 -8.43 -23.15
C LYS A 492 3.64 -8.58 -21.64
N THR A 493 2.45 -8.78 -21.10
CA THR A 493 2.24 -9.16 -19.70
C THR A 493 2.70 -10.60 -19.47
N ILE A 494 2.98 -10.97 -18.22
CA ILE A 494 3.37 -12.34 -17.86
C ILE A 494 2.33 -13.39 -18.34
N PRO A 495 1.00 -13.18 -18.18
CA PRO A 495 0.01 -14.11 -18.73
C PRO A 495 0.03 -14.22 -20.26
N GLU A 496 0.31 -13.13 -20.98
CA GLU A 496 0.44 -13.16 -22.44
C GLU A 496 1.73 -13.85 -22.92
N LEU A 497 2.78 -13.83 -22.11
CA LEU A 497 4.05 -14.50 -22.41
C LEU A 497 3.97 -16.01 -22.14
N TYR A 498 3.39 -16.41 -21.02
CA TYR A 498 3.54 -17.77 -20.49
C TYR A 498 2.22 -18.53 -20.32
N GLY A 499 1.08 -17.92 -20.65
CA GLY A 499 -0.24 -18.53 -20.49
C GLY A 499 -0.68 -18.75 -19.03
N THR A 500 0.12 -18.28 -18.06
CA THR A 500 -0.09 -18.46 -16.61
C THR A 500 0.23 -17.17 -15.86
N ALA A 501 -0.18 -17.07 -14.60
CA ALA A 501 0.01 -15.86 -13.78
C ALA A 501 1.46 -15.68 -13.24
N TYR A 502 2.41 -16.51 -13.69
CA TYR A 502 3.80 -16.52 -13.25
C TYR A 502 4.65 -17.30 -14.25
N TYR A 503 5.96 -17.06 -14.31
CA TYR A 503 6.86 -17.83 -15.17
C TYR A 503 7.27 -19.14 -14.48
N ASN A 504 6.91 -20.32 -14.98
CA ASN A 504 7.16 -21.58 -14.27
C ASN A 504 8.18 -22.47 -14.99
N ARG A 505 9.35 -22.67 -14.38
CA ARG A 505 10.41 -23.58 -14.86
C ARG A 505 11.15 -24.19 -13.67
N PRO A 506 10.62 -25.27 -13.07
CA PRO A 506 11.25 -25.93 -11.93
C PRO A 506 12.60 -26.58 -12.30
N PRO A 507 13.53 -26.72 -11.34
CA PRO A 507 13.37 -26.36 -9.93
C PRO A 507 13.58 -24.87 -9.62
N GLU A 508 14.19 -24.09 -10.50
CA GLU A 508 14.65 -22.73 -10.21
C GLU A 508 13.49 -21.74 -10.10
N PHE A 509 12.57 -21.77 -11.06
CA PHE A 509 11.41 -20.89 -11.11
C PHE A 509 10.14 -21.65 -10.73
N THR A 510 9.84 -21.64 -9.43
CA THR A 510 8.55 -22.11 -8.88
C THR A 510 7.78 -20.94 -8.26
N PRO A 511 6.44 -21.02 -8.09
CA PRO A 511 5.67 -19.97 -7.42
C PRO A 511 6.30 -19.57 -6.08
N SER A 512 6.47 -18.26 -5.86
CA SER A 512 7.11 -17.68 -4.68
C SER A 512 8.61 -18.00 -4.49
N SER A 513 9.30 -18.64 -5.44
CA SER A 513 10.77 -18.83 -5.38
C SER A 513 11.54 -17.51 -5.36
N GLU A 514 12.77 -17.54 -4.88
CA GLU A 514 13.65 -16.36 -4.92
C GLU A 514 13.91 -15.87 -6.35
N ALA A 515 13.98 -16.79 -7.32
CA ALA A 515 14.11 -16.44 -8.73
C ALA A 515 12.88 -15.68 -9.25
N GLN A 516 11.65 -16.08 -8.88
CA GLN A 516 10.45 -15.30 -9.22
C GLN A 516 10.51 -13.89 -8.65
N ASN A 517 10.82 -13.78 -7.36
CA ASN A 517 10.91 -12.50 -6.66
C ASN A 517 11.90 -11.56 -7.36
N THR A 518 13.09 -12.09 -7.66
CA THR A 518 14.22 -11.35 -8.21
C THR A 518 13.98 -10.91 -9.67
N TYR A 519 13.44 -11.78 -10.51
CA TYR A 519 13.41 -11.56 -11.96
C TYR A 519 12.03 -11.23 -12.53
N VAL A 520 10.95 -11.59 -11.84
CA VAL A 520 9.58 -11.46 -12.37
C VAL A 520 8.76 -10.52 -11.52
N TYR A 521 8.69 -10.76 -10.21
CA TYR A 521 7.68 -10.11 -9.39
C TYR A 521 8.04 -8.68 -9.03
N PHE A 522 9.26 -8.40 -8.62
CA PHE A 522 9.64 -7.06 -8.22
C PHE A 522 11.11 -6.75 -8.53
N PRO A 523 11.51 -6.85 -9.82
CA PRO A 523 12.92 -6.66 -10.20
C PRO A 523 13.39 -5.24 -9.87
N THR A 524 14.60 -5.16 -9.33
CA THR A 524 15.30 -3.89 -9.03
C THR A 524 15.90 -3.29 -10.29
N GLY A 525 16.25 -2.01 -10.23
CA GLY A 525 17.14 -1.40 -11.21
C GLY A 525 18.58 -1.87 -10.99
N THR A 526 19.50 -1.44 -11.86
CA THR A 526 20.93 -1.77 -11.74
C THR A 526 21.79 -0.57 -11.33
N ASN A 527 21.22 0.64 -11.32
CA ASN A 527 21.96 1.84 -10.94
C ASN A 527 21.71 2.22 -9.48
N LYS A 528 22.79 2.47 -8.74
CA LYS A 528 22.73 2.92 -7.35
C LYS A 528 22.31 4.38 -7.15
N HIS A 529 22.44 5.21 -8.19
CA HIS A 529 22.24 6.66 -8.10
C HIS A 529 20.74 7.00 -8.15
N SER A 530 20.12 6.97 -6.99
CA SER A 530 18.74 7.39 -6.73
C SER A 530 18.68 7.98 -5.33
N GLY A 531 18.22 9.21 -5.21
CA GLY A 531 18.09 9.87 -3.92
C GLY A 531 17.70 11.33 -4.00
N GLY A 532 17.42 11.92 -2.85
CA GLY A 532 17.15 13.35 -2.72
C GLY A 532 17.69 13.93 -1.43
N ALA A 533 17.95 15.23 -1.47
CA ALA A 533 18.28 16.06 -0.34
C ALA A 533 17.23 17.16 -0.18
N THR A 534 17.02 17.61 1.06
CA THR A 534 16.06 18.66 1.37
C THR A 534 16.74 19.78 2.16
N LEU A 535 16.27 21.00 1.95
CA LEU A 535 16.64 22.20 2.69
C LEU A 535 15.34 22.92 3.02
N ASP A 536 14.97 22.92 4.30
CA ASP A 536 13.63 23.37 4.74
C ASP A 536 12.51 22.69 3.94
N ALA A 537 11.70 23.49 3.21
CA ALA A 537 10.64 22.97 2.36
C ALA A 537 11.09 22.67 0.92
N TYR A 538 12.33 22.99 0.55
CA TYR A 538 12.91 22.77 -0.77
C TYR A 538 13.53 21.37 -0.89
N GLY A 539 13.63 20.87 -2.13
CA GLY A 539 14.26 19.58 -2.40
C GLY A 539 15.04 19.56 -3.71
N ALA A 540 16.08 18.74 -3.74
CA ALA A 540 16.81 18.40 -4.96
C ALA A 540 16.95 16.88 -5.03
N VAL A 541 16.59 16.32 -6.18
CA VAL A 541 16.55 14.89 -6.43
C VAL A 541 17.41 14.56 -7.64
N GLY A 542 18.18 13.47 -7.56
CA GLY A 542 18.90 12.88 -8.69
C GLY A 542 18.53 11.41 -8.89
N TRP A 543 18.49 10.99 -10.15
CA TRP A 543 18.22 9.60 -10.54
C TRP A 543 18.88 9.26 -11.88
N VAL A 544 19.46 8.08 -11.98
CA VAL A 544 19.97 7.54 -13.26
C VAL A 544 19.14 6.33 -13.65
N GLN A 545 18.45 6.45 -14.80
CA GLN A 545 17.65 5.39 -15.36
C GLN A 545 18.53 4.24 -15.83
N SER A 546 18.08 3.02 -15.53
CA SER A 546 18.76 1.79 -15.90
C SER A 546 17.80 0.71 -16.41
N ASP A 547 18.39 -0.35 -16.94
CA ASP A 547 17.71 -1.64 -17.10
C ASP A 547 17.28 -2.19 -15.73
N ASP A 548 16.34 -3.12 -15.76
CA ASP A 548 16.05 -3.97 -14.60
C ASP A 548 17.06 -5.11 -14.48
N PHE A 549 17.10 -5.71 -13.29
CA PHE A 549 18.03 -6.78 -12.97
C PHE A 549 17.81 -8.03 -13.86
N ALA A 550 16.58 -8.28 -14.31
CA ALA A 550 16.27 -9.39 -15.21
C ALA A 550 16.94 -9.21 -16.59
N HIS A 551 16.81 -8.04 -17.20
CA HIS A 551 17.46 -7.77 -18.48
C HIS A 551 18.99 -7.72 -18.37
N ALA A 552 19.50 -7.19 -17.26
CA ALA A 552 20.94 -7.16 -17.00
C ALA A 552 21.55 -8.56 -16.86
N SER A 553 20.79 -9.51 -16.31
CA SER A 553 21.22 -10.90 -16.06
C SER A 553 20.72 -11.88 -17.14
N ARG A 554 20.22 -11.38 -18.28
CA ARG A 554 19.55 -12.20 -19.31
C ARG A 554 20.38 -13.38 -19.83
N ASP A 555 21.70 -13.26 -19.81
CA ASP A 555 22.61 -14.31 -20.32
C ASP A 555 22.69 -15.50 -19.35
N GLU A 556 22.19 -15.36 -18.10
CA GLU A 556 22.07 -16.39 -17.07
C GLU A 556 20.64 -16.96 -16.97
N LEU A 557 19.68 -16.37 -17.69
CA LEU A 557 18.28 -16.74 -17.63
C LEU A 557 17.96 -17.82 -18.68
N PRO A 558 16.89 -18.60 -18.47
CA PRO A 558 16.42 -19.56 -19.46
C PRO A 558 16.15 -18.93 -20.84
N ASP A 559 16.40 -19.67 -21.93
CA ASP A 559 16.22 -19.18 -23.30
C ASP A 559 14.77 -18.70 -23.60
N ASP A 560 13.78 -19.21 -22.88
CA ASP A 560 12.37 -18.82 -22.99
C ASP A 560 11.97 -17.67 -22.05
N PHE A 561 12.89 -17.17 -21.22
CA PHE A 561 12.67 -16.03 -20.35
C PHE A 561 12.78 -14.72 -21.15
N VAL A 562 11.68 -13.97 -21.24
CA VAL A 562 11.62 -12.74 -22.03
C VAL A 562 11.98 -11.56 -21.14
N THR A 563 13.00 -10.81 -21.53
CA THR A 563 13.41 -9.56 -20.89
C THR A 563 13.28 -8.38 -21.84
N TYR A 564 13.18 -7.17 -21.28
CA TYR A 564 13.06 -5.95 -22.07
C TYR A 564 14.10 -4.92 -21.64
N ARG A 565 14.96 -4.50 -22.58
CA ARG A 565 15.91 -3.40 -22.34
C ARG A 565 15.18 -2.09 -22.10
N ASN A 566 15.66 -1.26 -21.20
CA ASN A 566 15.17 0.10 -20.99
C ASN A 566 15.88 1.13 -21.89
N ALA A 567 15.36 2.34 -21.94
CA ALA A 567 16.10 3.51 -22.39
C ALA A 567 17.04 4.01 -21.28
N SER A 568 17.97 4.90 -21.63
CA SER A 568 18.89 5.54 -20.68
C SER A 568 18.60 7.02 -20.53
N ALA A 569 18.77 7.55 -19.31
CA ALA A 569 18.66 8.97 -18.98
C ALA A 569 19.27 9.28 -17.60
N THR A 570 19.77 10.50 -17.42
CA THR A 570 20.06 11.09 -16.10
C THR A 570 19.06 12.20 -15.84
N LYS A 571 18.33 12.13 -14.72
CA LYS A 571 17.22 13.03 -14.41
C LYS A 571 17.40 13.64 -13.04
N SER A 572 17.12 14.94 -12.94
CA SER A 572 17.06 15.66 -11.68
C SER A 572 15.77 16.44 -11.57
N TRP A 573 15.24 16.52 -10.35
CA TRP A 573 14.08 17.34 -10.01
C TRP A 573 14.47 18.33 -8.93
N PHE A 574 14.17 19.60 -9.14
CA PHE A 574 14.34 20.66 -8.15
C PHE A 574 12.95 21.13 -7.73
N LEU A 575 12.67 20.99 -6.45
CA LEU A 575 11.36 21.12 -5.83
C LEU A 575 11.34 22.49 -5.12
N LEU A 576 10.79 23.49 -5.80
CA LEU A 576 10.85 24.91 -5.40
C LEU A 576 9.53 25.36 -4.77
N ASP A 577 9.24 26.66 -4.70
CA ASP A 577 8.00 27.14 -4.09
C ASP A 577 6.82 26.98 -5.04
N ASP A 578 6.96 27.52 -6.26
CA ASP A 578 5.86 27.61 -7.22
C ASP A 578 6.01 26.62 -8.38
N GLU A 579 7.16 25.96 -8.50
CA GLU A 579 7.48 25.05 -9.59
C GLU A 579 8.27 23.80 -9.20
N ILE A 580 8.17 22.81 -10.08
CA ILE A 580 9.02 21.64 -10.10
C ILE A 580 9.85 21.70 -11.38
N VAL A 581 11.15 21.97 -11.24
CA VAL A 581 12.09 22.01 -12.38
C VAL A 581 12.62 20.61 -12.64
N VAL A 582 12.52 20.16 -13.89
CA VAL A 582 13.00 18.85 -14.34
C VAL A 582 14.10 19.05 -15.36
N LEU A 583 15.27 18.53 -15.06
CA LEU A 583 16.39 18.41 -15.99
C LEU A 583 16.56 16.94 -16.35
N ALA A 584 16.66 16.66 -17.65
CA ALA A 584 17.02 15.34 -18.15
C ALA A 584 18.13 15.46 -19.19
N ALA A 585 19.14 14.61 -19.11
CA ALA A 585 20.27 14.57 -20.04
C ALA A 585 20.63 13.13 -20.40
N GLY A 586 21.28 12.96 -21.55
CA GLY A 586 21.69 11.64 -22.03
C GLY A 586 20.51 10.73 -22.37
N ILE A 587 19.36 11.31 -22.77
CA ILE A 587 18.20 10.52 -23.18
C ILE A 587 18.56 9.78 -24.47
N HIS A 588 18.66 8.46 -24.39
CA HIS A 588 19.18 7.66 -25.49
C HIS A 588 18.69 6.20 -25.48
N ASP A 589 18.49 5.67 -26.68
CA ASP A 589 18.46 4.24 -26.99
C ASP A 589 19.09 4.04 -28.37
N ALA A 590 19.96 3.03 -28.50
CA ALA A 590 20.71 2.79 -29.73
C ALA A 590 19.87 2.23 -30.88
N GLY A 591 18.82 1.46 -30.58
CA GLY A 591 18.08 0.67 -31.58
C GLY A 591 16.60 0.99 -31.71
N ARG A 592 16.01 1.73 -30.76
CA ARG A 592 14.59 2.04 -30.72
C ARG A 592 14.38 3.55 -30.60
N PRO A 593 13.31 4.11 -31.20
CA PRO A 593 12.85 5.45 -30.85
C PRO A 593 12.57 5.55 -29.34
N VAL A 594 12.69 6.75 -28.79
CA VAL A 594 12.44 7.02 -27.36
C VAL A 594 11.43 8.14 -27.22
N THR A 595 10.52 7.99 -26.26
CA THR A 595 9.57 9.04 -25.88
C THR A 595 9.76 9.38 -24.42
N THR A 596 10.00 10.66 -24.12
CA THR A 596 9.85 11.18 -22.75
C THR A 596 8.48 11.84 -22.60
N THR A 597 7.69 11.35 -21.66
CA THR A 597 6.40 11.93 -21.31
C THR A 597 6.61 12.94 -20.19
N LEU A 598 6.33 14.22 -20.44
CA LEU A 598 6.57 15.30 -19.50
C LEU A 598 5.50 15.36 -18.41
N ASP A 599 4.23 15.18 -18.78
CA ASP A 599 3.08 15.01 -17.87
C ASP A 599 1.95 14.28 -18.61
N THR A 600 1.10 13.58 -17.85
CA THR A 600 -0.11 12.91 -18.33
C THR A 600 -1.23 13.10 -17.32
N ARG A 601 -2.40 13.53 -17.80
CA ARG A 601 -3.57 13.83 -16.99
C ARG A 601 -4.81 13.17 -17.55
N ILE A 602 -5.71 12.75 -16.66
CA ILE A 602 -7.03 12.26 -17.05
C ILE A 602 -8.12 13.26 -16.66
N ALA A 603 -9.21 13.25 -17.40
CA ALA A 603 -10.45 13.94 -17.06
C ALA A 603 -11.65 13.00 -17.29
N ALA A 604 -12.80 13.33 -16.70
CA ALA A 604 -14.02 12.56 -16.96
C ALA A 604 -14.48 12.79 -18.42
N PRO A 605 -15.18 11.83 -19.02
CA PRO A 605 -15.72 12.00 -20.36
C PRO A 605 -16.61 13.25 -20.44
N GLY A 606 -16.37 14.12 -21.41
CA GLY A 606 -17.14 15.35 -21.61
C GLY A 606 -16.75 16.52 -20.70
N ASP A 607 -15.79 16.36 -19.78
CA ASP A 607 -15.21 17.50 -19.07
C ASP A 607 -14.55 18.48 -20.06
N PRO A 608 -14.70 19.81 -19.90
CA PRO A 608 -13.99 20.75 -20.74
C PRO A 608 -12.50 20.75 -20.41
N VAL A 609 -11.68 20.24 -21.34
CA VAL A 609 -10.22 20.30 -21.26
C VAL A 609 -9.69 21.29 -22.30
N THR A 610 -8.85 22.22 -21.85
CA THR A 610 -8.22 23.24 -22.71
C THR A 610 -6.71 23.16 -22.61
N ILE A 611 -6.06 23.24 -23.78
CA ILE A 611 -4.60 23.32 -23.91
C ILE A 611 -4.28 24.61 -24.64
N THR A 612 -3.77 25.59 -23.90
CA THR A 612 -3.32 26.87 -24.46
C THR A 612 -1.81 27.00 -24.33
N GLY A 613 -1.20 27.89 -25.11
CA GLY A 613 0.26 27.99 -25.13
C GLY A 613 0.77 28.97 -26.16
N VAL A 614 2.04 29.31 -26.03
CA VAL A 614 2.76 30.16 -26.97
C VAL A 614 4.10 29.51 -27.31
N ARG A 615 4.38 29.44 -28.62
CA ARG A 615 5.65 28.98 -29.17
C ARG A 615 6.76 30.00 -28.93
N ARG A 616 8.02 29.56 -29.00
CA ARG A 616 9.15 30.51 -28.82
C ARG A 616 9.19 31.63 -29.85
N ASP A 617 8.67 31.37 -31.06
CA ASP A 617 8.49 32.34 -32.15
C ASP A 617 7.30 33.30 -31.95
N GLY A 618 6.57 33.18 -30.83
CA GLY A 618 5.44 34.03 -30.47
C GLY A 618 4.09 33.57 -31.03
N ARG A 619 4.05 32.52 -31.88
CA ARG A 619 2.80 32.00 -32.43
C ARG A 619 2.00 31.22 -31.38
N PRO A 620 0.66 31.16 -31.49
CA PRO A 620 -0.16 30.28 -30.65
C PRO A 620 0.27 28.81 -30.78
N TRP A 621 0.13 28.06 -29.69
CA TRP A 621 0.30 26.61 -29.70
C TRP A 621 -0.78 25.92 -30.53
N THR A 622 -0.37 24.97 -31.37
CA THR A 622 -1.28 24.21 -32.26
C THR A 622 -1.11 22.70 -32.10
N GLY A 623 -0.63 22.22 -30.95
CA GLY A 623 -0.51 20.79 -30.63
C GLY A 623 0.89 20.17 -30.82
N SER A 624 1.79 20.81 -31.55
CA SER A 624 3.21 20.41 -31.66
C SER A 624 4.13 21.59 -31.98
N GLY A 625 5.42 21.45 -31.68
CA GLY A 625 6.47 22.44 -31.94
C GLY A 625 7.38 22.68 -30.74
N ASP A 626 8.14 23.78 -30.77
CA ASP A 626 8.94 24.32 -29.65
C ASP A 626 8.16 25.39 -28.85
N PRO A 627 7.44 25.01 -27.78
CA PRO A 627 6.74 25.94 -26.90
C PRO A 627 7.71 26.73 -26.02
N ARG A 628 7.34 27.99 -25.73
CA ARG A 628 7.89 28.70 -24.57
C ARG A 628 7.19 28.25 -23.30
N TRP A 629 5.86 28.17 -23.35
CA TRP A 629 5.03 27.65 -22.28
C TRP A 629 3.73 27.06 -22.84
N LEU A 630 3.16 26.12 -22.09
CA LEU A 630 1.86 25.52 -22.30
C LEU A 630 1.05 25.57 -20.99
N ARG A 631 -0.28 25.52 -21.08
CA ARG A 631 -1.20 25.43 -19.96
C ARG A 631 -2.26 24.38 -20.26
N TYR A 632 -2.33 23.37 -19.41
CA TYR A 632 -3.46 22.46 -19.32
C TYR A 632 -4.46 23.02 -18.30
N ALA A 633 -5.74 23.04 -18.63
CA ALA A 633 -6.80 23.31 -17.66
C ALA A 633 -8.01 22.42 -17.89
N ALA A 634 -8.54 21.88 -16.79
CA ALA A 634 -9.74 21.06 -16.76
C ALA A 634 -10.50 21.36 -15.47
N ASN A 635 -11.81 21.64 -15.57
CA ASN A 635 -12.63 22.04 -14.42
C ASN A 635 -12.02 23.24 -13.67
N ASN A 636 -11.77 23.10 -12.37
CA ASN A 636 -11.17 24.11 -11.49
C ASN A 636 -9.64 23.96 -11.31
N VAL A 637 -9.00 23.04 -12.05
CA VAL A 637 -7.56 22.79 -11.93
C VAL A 637 -6.81 23.19 -13.19
N ALA A 638 -5.57 23.65 -13.01
CA ALA A 638 -4.69 24.01 -14.11
C ALA A 638 -3.23 23.72 -13.77
N VAL A 639 -2.46 23.34 -14.79
CA VAL A 639 -1.01 23.15 -14.70
C VAL A 639 -0.34 23.79 -15.90
N GLY A 640 0.70 24.56 -15.60
CA GLY A 640 1.57 25.17 -16.58
C GLY A 640 2.80 24.30 -16.81
N TYR A 641 3.32 24.36 -18.03
CA TYR A 641 4.58 23.75 -18.42
C TYR A 641 5.43 24.85 -19.04
N TYR A 642 6.54 25.20 -18.41
CA TYR A 642 7.47 26.20 -18.92
C TYR A 642 8.74 25.55 -19.43
N PHE A 643 9.20 25.92 -20.63
CA PHE A 643 10.35 25.27 -21.25
C PHE A 643 11.58 26.17 -21.11
N LEU A 644 12.60 25.66 -20.43
CA LEU A 644 13.82 26.41 -20.09
C LEU A 644 14.89 26.32 -21.20
N ALA A 645 14.75 25.35 -22.11
CA ALA A 645 15.58 25.21 -23.31
C ALA A 645 14.70 24.85 -24.52
N PRO A 646 15.12 25.17 -25.77
CA PRO A 646 14.42 24.76 -26.98
C PRO A 646 14.15 23.25 -26.97
N THR A 647 12.91 22.84 -27.22
CA THR A 647 12.52 21.43 -27.20
C THR A 647 11.28 21.22 -28.06
N GLU A 648 11.40 20.37 -29.06
CA GLU A 648 10.26 19.89 -29.83
C GLU A 648 9.42 18.90 -29.00
N VAL A 649 8.15 19.26 -28.78
CA VAL A 649 7.15 18.45 -28.08
C VAL A 649 5.84 18.37 -28.85
N SER A 650 4.99 17.44 -28.44
CA SER A 650 3.61 17.31 -28.90
C SER A 650 2.66 17.10 -27.73
N SER A 651 1.43 17.57 -27.87
CA SER A 651 0.35 17.33 -26.92
C SER A 651 -0.81 16.59 -27.58
N THR A 652 -1.35 15.58 -26.92
CA THR A 652 -2.56 14.89 -27.34
C THR A 652 -3.64 15.00 -26.28
N LEU A 653 -4.90 14.92 -26.72
CA LEU A 653 -6.07 14.74 -25.86
C LEU A 653 -6.96 13.72 -26.56
N GLN A 654 -7.16 12.55 -25.94
CA GLN A 654 -7.87 11.43 -26.55
C GLN A 654 -8.87 10.82 -25.58
N ASP A 655 -10.05 10.46 -26.07
CA ASP A 655 -10.98 9.63 -25.30
C ASP A 655 -10.50 8.18 -25.35
N VAL A 656 -10.22 7.60 -24.19
CA VAL A 656 -9.74 6.22 -24.04
C VAL A 656 -10.79 5.42 -23.29
N ILE A 657 -11.22 4.32 -23.90
CA ILE A 657 -12.11 3.31 -23.31
C ILE A 657 -11.29 2.04 -23.09
N ARG A 658 -11.18 1.58 -21.85
CA ARG A 658 -10.47 0.32 -21.54
C ARG A 658 -11.06 -0.40 -20.34
N SER A 659 -11.02 -1.73 -20.38
CA SER A 659 -11.43 -2.56 -19.24
C SER A 659 -10.41 -2.51 -18.11
N ARG A 660 -10.89 -2.42 -16.86
CA ARG A 660 -10.03 -2.57 -15.67
C ARG A 660 -9.36 -3.94 -15.57
N ARG A 661 -9.84 -4.93 -16.33
CA ARG A 661 -9.21 -6.26 -16.44
C ARG A 661 -7.83 -6.21 -17.10
N THR A 662 -7.55 -5.21 -17.94
CA THR A 662 -6.25 -5.05 -18.62
C THR A 662 -5.10 -4.84 -17.63
N ILE A 663 -5.37 -4.33 -16.43
CA ILE A 663 -4.31 -4.10 -15.41
C ILE A 663 -4.35 -5.10 -14.24
N ARG A 664 -5.39 -5.92 -14.14
CA ARG A 664 -5.52 -6.95 -13.09
C ARG A 664 -6.51 -8.01 -13.52
N ALA A 665 -6.05 -9.26 -13.58
CA ALA A 665 -6.82 -10.38 -14.12
C ALA A 665 -8.16 -10.60 -13.41
N SER A 666 -8.18 -10.38 -12.08
CA SER A 666 -9.38 -10.58 -11.25
C SER A 666 -10.33 -9.39 -11.24
N ASN A 667 -10.02 -8.28 -11.90
CA ASN A 667 -10.97 -7.17 -12.00
C ASN A 667 -12.17 -7.59 -12.86
N PRO A 668 -13.38 -7.06 -12.54
CA PRO A 668 -14.52 -7.24 -13.43
C PRO A 668 -14.18 -6.66 -14.80
N ASP A 669 -14.74 -7.27 -15.84
CA ASP A 669 -14.56 -6.81 -17.22
C ASP A 669 -15.47 -5.60 -17.50
N THR A 670 -15.26 -4.53 -16.74
CA THR A 670 -16.03 -3.29 -16.81
C THR A 670 -15.16 -2.24 -17.49
N PRO A 671 -15.59 -1.69 -18.64
CA PRO A 671 -14.88 -0.60 -19.29
C PRO A 671 -15.00 0.68 -18.46
N VAL A 672 -13.91 1.45 -18.45
CA VAL A 672 -13.89 2.83 -17.98
C VAL A 672 -13.48 3.73 -19.12
N THR A 673 -14.08 4.92 -19.17
CA THR A 673 -13.81 5.93 -20.19
C THR A 673 -13.23 7.17 -19.51
N LYS A 674 -12.12 7.68 -20.05
CA LYS A 674 -11.50 8.94 -19.62
C LYS A 674 -10.99 9.71 -20.84
N GLN A 675 -10.93 11.03 -20.72
CA GLN A 675 -10.09 11.82 -21.63
C GLN A 675 -8.67 11.79 -21.09
N VAL A 676 -7.68 11.45 -21.93
CA VAL A 676 -6.28 11.34 -21.56
C VAL A 676 -5.49 12.41 -22.30
N PHE A 677 -4.95 13.36 -21.55
CA PHE A 677 -3.97 14.32 -22.02
C PHE A 677 -2.56 13.77 -21.83
N ALA A 678 -1.71 13.90 -22.84
CA ALA A 678 -0.28 13.59 -22.73
C ALA A 678 0.55 14.69 -23.39
N LEU A 679 1.63 15.12 -22.73
CA LEU A 679 2.64 16.02 -23.28
C LEU A 679 3.95 15.23 -23.45
N THR A 680 4.44 15.10 -24.69
CA THR A 680 5.53 14.17 -25.00
C THR A 680 6.63 14.80 -25.85
N ALA A 681 7.85 14.30 -25.67
CA ALA A 681 9.02 14.63 -26.44
C ALA A 681 9.58 13.32 -27.05
N ALA A 682 9.31 13.11 -28.35
CA ALA A 682 9.76 11.92 -29.08
C ALA A 682 11.09 12.17 -29.82
N GLN A 683 11.90 11.13 -29.94
CA GLN A 683 13.15 11.14 -30.72
C GLN A 683 13.37 9.80 -31.45
N PRO A 684 14.03 9.81 -32.62
CA PRO A 684 14.37 8.57 -33.32
C PRO A 684 15.49 7.81 -32.62
N ALA A 685 15.66 6.54 -33.00
CA ALA A 685 16.74 5.68 -32.51
C ALA A 685 18.12 6.30 -32.76
N GLY A 686 19.07 6.03 -31.87
CA GLY A 686 20.44 6.52 -31.97
C GLY A 686 20.63 7.99 -31.60
N SER A 687 19.55 8.77 -31.47
CA SER A 687 19.64 10.18 -31.06
C SER A 687 19.94 10.33 -29.57
N THR A 688 20.56 11.46 -29.21
CA THR A 688 20.75 11.88 -27.81
C THR A 688 20.08 13.23 -27.60
N ARG A 689 19.34 13.39 -26.50
CA ARG A 689 18.64 14.63 -26.16
C ARG A 689 18.86 15.03 -24.71
N ALA A 690 18.72 16.32 -24.45
CA ALA A 690 18.51 16.89 -23.12
C ALA A 690 17.18 17.67 -23.08
N LEU A 691 16.50 17.67 -21.94
CA LEU A 691 15.27 18.39 -21.67
C LEU A 691 15.45 19.25 -20.42
N ALA A 692 14.90 20.47 -20.45
CA ALA A 692 14.85 21.35 -19.29
C ALA A 692 13.50 22.07 -19.28
N TYR A 693 12.66 21.76 -18.30
CA TYR A 693 11.31 22.30 -18.19
C TYR A 693 10.89 22.43 -16.73
N ALA A 694 9.84 23.21 -16.46
CA ALA A 694 9.24 23.37 -15.15
C ALA A 694 7.75 23.05 -15.23
N LEU A 695 7.25 22.26 -14.27
CA LEU A 695 5.82 22.15 -14.00
C LEU A 695 5.44 23.26 -13.02
N VAL A 696 4.40 24.02 -13.35
CA VAL A 696 3.90 25.14 -12.54
C VAL A 696 2.46 24.79 -12.12
N PRO A 697 2.24 24.26 -10.91
CA PRO A 697 0.91 23.94 -10.41
C PRO A 697 0.04 25.19 -10.30
N ASN A 698 -1.28 25.04 -10.46
CA ASN A 698 -2.27 26.13 -10.35
C ASN A 698 -1.99 27.33 -11.28
N ALA A 699 -1.28 27.10 -12.39
CA ALA A 699 -0.83 28.18 -13.27
C ALA A 699 -1.98 28.92 -13.96
N THR A 700 -1.82 30.25 -14.04
CA THR A 700 -2.62 31.12 -14.91
C THR A 700 -1.81 31.51 -16.16
N GLU A 701 -2.48 31.87 -17.26
CA GLU A 701 -1.76 32.37 -18.43
C GLU A 701 -0.92 33.63 -18.13
N PRO A 702 -1.41 34.63 -17.38
CA PRO A 702 -0.57 35.77 -16.99
C PRO A 702 0.68 35.35 -16.23
N ALA A 703 0.57 34.39 -15.29
CA ALA A 703 1.73 33.87 -14.55
C ALA A 703 2.75 33.22 -15.49
N LEU A 704 2.31 32.41 -16.47
CA LEU A 704 3.22 31.77 -17.44
C LEU A 704 3.88 32.76 -18.41
N ARG A 705 3.16 33.83 -18.80
CA ARG A 705 3.74 34.92 -19.61
C ARG A 705 4.77 35.70 -18.81
N ALA A 706 4.51 35.94 -17.53
CA ALA A 706 5.40 36.65 -16.60
C ALA A 706 6.50 35.75 -16.00
N TYR A 707 6.46 34.44 -16.21
CA TYR A 707 7.45 33.49 -15.67
C TYR A 707 8.90 33.83 -16.08
N ASN A 708 9.05 34.61 -17.17
CA ASN A 708 10.34 35.12 -17.63
C ASN A 708 10.79 36.37 -16.85
N HIS A 709 11.19 36.21 -15.59
CA HIS A 709 11.82 37.28 -14.80
C HIS A 709 13.14 36.88 -14.14
N GLY A 710 14.00 36.14 -14.86
CA GLY A 710 15.42 35.98 -14.49
C GLY A 710 15.71 35.25 -13.17
N ARG A 711 14.69 34.70 -12.49
CA ARG A 711 14.87 34.03 -11.20
C ARG A 711 15.45 32.63 -11.35
N LEU A 712 15.10 31.89 -12.39
CA LEU A 712 15.57 30.54 -12.61
C LEU A 712 16.56 30.49 -13.78
N ALA A 713 17.78 30.00 -13.54
CA ALA A 713 18.79 29.76 -14.55
C ALA A 713 19.24 28.29 -14.53
N VAL A 714 19.28 27.66 -15.70
CA VAL A 714 19.91 26.33 -15.86
C VAL A 714 21.41 26.54 -16.02
N LEU A 715 22.19 26.16 -15.02
CA LEU A 715 23.65 26.30 -15.01
C LEU A 715 24.32 25.14 -15.77
N ALA A 716 23.78 23.94 -15.64
CA ALA A 716 24.27 22.74 -16.31
C ALA A 716 23.14 21.73 -16.51
N ASN A 717 23.14 21.05 -17.65
CA ASN A 717 22.27 19.89 -17.89
C ASN A 717 23.00 18.85 -18.75
N THR A 718 23.82 18.04 -18.10
CA THR A 718 24.60 16.96 -18.72
C THR A 718 24.45 15.68 -17.87
N PRO A 719 24.79 14.49 -18.39
CA PRO A 719 24.74 13.26 -17.60
C PRO A 719 25.65 13.28 -16.35
N ARG A 720 26.66 14.16 -16.31
CA ARG A 720 27.60 14.27 -15.19
C ARG A 720 27.20 15.33 -14.16
N LEU A 721 26.44 16.34 -14.58
CA LEU A 721 26.08 17.47 -13.73
C LEU A 721 24.78 18.11 -14.24
N GLN A 722 23.82 18.23 -13.32
CA GLN A 722 22.57 18.96 -13.51
C GLN A 722 22.45 19.96 -12.37
N ALA A 723 22.34 21.24 -12.72
CA ALA A 723 22.35 22.32 -11.75
C ALA A 723 21.49 23.48 -12.22
N ILE A 724 20.76 24.07 -11.27
CA ILE A 724 20.01 25.30 -11.46
C ILE A 724 20.45 26.34 -10.43
N GLN A 725 20.16 27.59 -10.71
CA GLN A 725 20.20 28.69 -9.74
C GLN A 725 18.80 29.29 -9.66
N HIS A 726 18.31 29.47 -8.43
CA HIS A 726 17.11 30.27 -8.15
C HIS A 726 17.53 31.56 -7.44
N LEU A 727 17.22 32.73 -8.00
CA LEU A 727 17.66 34.06 -7.52
C LEU A 727 16.67 34.74 -6.56
N GLY A 728 15.63 34.04 -6.10
CA GLY A 728 14.66 34.59 -5.15
C GLY A 728 13.78 33.53 -4.57
#